data_AF-A0A955B5U2-F1
#
_entry.id   AF-A0A955B5U2-F1
#
_cell.length_a   1.000
_cell.length_b   1.000
_cell.length_c   1.000
_cell.angle_alpha   90.00
_cell.angle_beta   90.00
_cell.angle_gamma   90.00
#
_symmetry.space_group_name_H-M   'P 1'
#
loop_
_entity.id
_entity.type
_entity.pdbx_description
1 polymer ?
#
loop_
_entity_poly.entity_id
_entity_poly.type
_entity_poly.pdbx_seq_one_letter_code
_entity_poly.pdbx_strand_id
1 'polypeptide(L)'
;LKAASDLGVPVVGVGLLYQRGYFRQVIDQSGTQQALFPYNDPGQLPISPLRQSNGEWLRLEIALPAYSIWLRVWQVQIGRVKLYLLDSNDAANFPAHRGITSELYGGGPDLRLMQELILGIGGWRLLTELGIQPEVCHLNEGHAAFAVLERARHFMEESGQPFEVALAVTRAGNLFTTHTAVAAGFDRFAPHLIEQYLGRYAQQRLGISVHDLLALGRQNPGDEAEAFNMAYLAIHGSGGVNGVSRLHGQVSRRILEPLFPQWPEDEVPVGHVTNGVHMPSWDSEAADKLWTHMCGKERWLGTSETLECDICRVSDEQLWQFRIDATHSLVDYARERLSRQLAASGSPSEEVVAAKHLFDPNTLTLGFARRFATYKRPNLLLHDPARLLRLLTDPERPVQLIIAGKAHPADQVGQALIRQWVEFIRGPEARKHVIFLSDYDMLLSEQLVQGTDVWVNTPRRPWEASGTSGMKVLVNGGINLSELDGWWAEAYTPEVGWAIGDGQEHEDDPAWDAIEANQLYDVLEQEVIPEFYARNEHGIPTQWLARMRASMSLLTPQYSAVRTVREYTERHYLPAATAYHKRADYNGAMGTSIVNWEHSLREKWSSLAFGDVNVQTSESEHRFDVDVYLDGLDRNFVQVELYANGLDGEAAIRQQMTREERPSSSESHWATYRTSVPATRPASDFTPRILPTHASVAVPLELDLIRWQH
;
A
#
# COMPACT_ATOMS: atom_id res chain seq x y z
N LEU A 1 3.98 -12.98 0.17
CA LEU A 1 4.77 -14.20 -0.15
C LEU A 1 4.64 -15.29 0.91
N LYS A 2 5.05 -15.09 2.18
CA LYS A 2 4.90 -16.10 3.26
C LYS A 2 3.46 -16.63 3.40
N ALA A 3 2.48 -15.74 3.59
CA ALA A 3 1.07 -16.11 3.64
C ALA A 3 0.54 -16.81 2.36
N ALA A 4 1.07 -16.46 1.19
CA ALA A 4 0.73 -17.17 -0.06
C ALA A 4 1.31 -18.59 -0.07
N SER A 5 2.53 -18.78 0.44
CA SER A 5 3.11 -20.10 0.65
C SER A 5 2.26 -20.94 1.62
N ASP A 6 1.83 -20.36 2.73
CA ASP A 6 1.01 -21.05 3.73
C ASP A 6 -0.31 -21.56 3.15
N LEU A 7 -1.02 -20.68 2.45
CA LEU A 7 -2.29 -20.96 1.77
C LEU A 7 -2.15 -21.81 0.50
N GLY A 8 -0.93 -22.00 -0.01
CA GLY A 8 -0.68 -22.72 -1.26
C GLY A 8 -1.11 -21.95 -2.51
N VAL A 9 -1.25 -20.63 -2.44
CA VAL A 9 -1.54 -19.79 -3.60
C VAL A 9 -0.29 -19.71 -4.49
N PRO A 10 -0.37 -20.05 -5.79
CA PRO A 10 0.79 -20.12 -6.68
C PRO A 10 1.27 -18.72 -7.07
N VAL A 11 2.11 -18.12 -6.22
CA VAL A 11 2.70 -16.80 -6.44
C VAL A 11 4.19 -16.92 -6.71
N VAL A 12 4.70 -16.07 -7.60
CA VAL A 12 6.14 -15.83 -7.80
C VAL A 12 6.41 -14.36 -7.57
N GLY A 13 7.45 -14.04 -6.78
CA GLY A 13 7.92 -12.67 -6.59
C GLY A 13 9.10 -12.36 -7.51
N VAL A 14 9.20 -11.12 -7.98
CA VAL A 14 10.37 -10.59 -8.69
C VAL A 14 10.77 -9.27 -8.05
N GLY A 15 12.07 -9.08 -7.83
CA GLY A 15 12.62 -7.87 -7.22
C GLY A 15 14.07 -7.61 -7.66
N LEU A 16 14.70 -6.62 -7.04
CA LEU A 16 16.12 -6.30 -7.25
C LEU A 16 16.96 -6.74 -6.04
N LEU A 17 18.16 -7.27 -6.28
CA LEU A 17 19.13 -7.55 -5.22
C LEU A 17 19.98 -6.31 -4.95
N TYR A 18 19.61 -5.54 -3.93
CA TYR A 18 20.37 -4.36 -3.52
C TYR A 18 21.61 -4.72 -2.70
N GLN A 19 22.82 -4.51 -3.24
CA GLN A 19 24.03 -4.94 -2.55
C GLN A 19 24.42 -4.06 -1.35
N ARG A 20 23.80 -2.89 -1.15
CA ARG A 20 23.98 -2.05 0.05
C ARG A 20 22.68 -1.85 0.83
N GLY A 21 21.56 -2.39 0.33
CA GLY A 21 20.24 -2.18 0.91
C GLY A 21 19.85 -0.70 0.94
N TYR A 22 19.16 -0.29 2.01
CA TYR A 22 18.85 1.13 2.26
C TYR A 22 20.02 1.85 2.94
N PHE A 23 20.17 1.69 4.26
CA PHE A 23 21.39 2.04 5.00
C PHE A 23 21.34 1.48 6.44
N ARG A 24 22.51 1.35 7.07
CA ARG A 24 22.67 1.12 8.52
C ARG A 24 22.83 2.45 9.23
N GLN A 25 22.07 2.64 10.30
CA GLN A 25 22.04 3.90 11.04
C GLN A 25 23.03 3.85 12.20
N VAL A 26 23.79 4.92 12.37
CA VAL A 26 24.55 5.19 13.60
C VAL A 26 24.14 6.55 14.14
N ILE A 27 24.02 6.67 15.46
CA ILE A 27 23.82 7.96 16.13
C ILE A 27 25.14 8.34 16.78
N ASP A 28 25.69 9.49 16.41
CA ASP A 28 26.94 9.97 16.99
C ASP A 28 26.74 10.68 18.35
N GLN A 29 27.84 11.09 18.96
CA GLN A 29 27.85 11.80 20.25
C GLN A 29 27.14 13.16 20.22
N SER A 30 26.82 13.72 19.05
CA SER A 30 26.00 14.93 18.94
C SER A 30 24.50 14.63 18.80
N GLY A 31 24.13 13.35 18.69
CA GLY A 31 22.76 12.94 18.38
C GLY A 31 22.43 13.03 16.89
N THR A 32 23.45 13.17 16.03
CA THR A 32 23.27 13.24 14.58
C THR A 32 23.25 11.83 13.98
N GLN A 33 22.32 11.62 13.05
CA GLN A 33 22.22 10.39 12.28
C GLN A 33 23.32 10.31 11.21
N GLN A 34 24.05 9.20 11.19
CA GLN A 34 24.99 8.85 10.14
C GLN A 34 24.47 7.63 9.37
N ALA A 35 24.49 7.72 8.04
CA ALA A 35 24.08 6.64 7.14
C ALA A 35 25.32 5.88 6.65
N LEU A 36 25.40 4.59 6.98
CA LEU A 36 26.44 3.68 6.51
C LEU A 36 25.86 2.72 5.48
N PHE A 37 26.62 2.46 4.41
CA PHE A 37 26.19 1.62 3.29
C PHE A 37 27.10 0.39 3.15
N PRO A 38 27.08 -0.54 4.11
CA PRO A 38 27.91 -1.74 4.04
C PRO A 38 27.47 -2.61 2.86
N TYR A 39 28.43 -3.32 2.28
CA TYR A 39 28.15 -4.29 1.23
C TYR A 39 27.58 -5.59 1.83
N ASN A 40 26.41 -5.97 1.37
CA ASN A 40 25.78 -7.26 1.62
C ASN A 40 26.33 -8.25 0.61
N ASP A 41 27.24 -9.12 1.05
CA ASP A 41 27.77 -10.20 0.22
C ASP A 41 26.66 -11.21 -0.09
N PRO A 42 26.26 -11.39 -1.36
CA PRO A 42 25.25 -12.39 -1.74
C PRO A 42 25.60 -13.81 -1.28
N GLY A 43 26.89 -14.15 -1.13
CA GLY A 43 27.34 -15.44 -0.63
C GLY A 43 27.07 -15.69 0.86
N GLN A 44 26.71 -14.65 1.61
CA GLN A 44 26.36 -14.74 3.04
C GLN A 44 24.84 -14.60 3.29
N LEU A 45 24.06 -14.38 2.24
CA LEU A 45 22.60 -14.27 2.30
C LEU A 45 21.95 -15.64 2.07
N PRO A 46 20.73 -15.89 2.59
CA PRO A 46 19.99 -17.13 2.36
C PRO A 46 19.34 -17.14 0.95
N ILE A 47 20.16 -16.97 -0.08
CA ILE A 47 19.79 -16.90 -1.49
C ILE A 47 20.70 -17.82 -2.31
N SER A 48 20.21 -18.32 -3.43
CA SER A 48 21.00 -19.18 -4.32
C SER A 48 21.12 -18.58 -5.72
N PRO A 49 22.28 -18.75 -6.39
CA PRO A 49 22.41 -18.39 -7.81
C PRO A 49 21.49 -19.27 -8.65
N LEU A 50 20.67 -18.66 -9.52
CA LEU A 50 19.83 -19.41 -10.44
C LEU A 50 20.66 -19.85 -11.66
N ARG A 51 20.71 -21.16 -11.93
CA ARG A 51 21.56 -21.73 -12.97
C ARG A 51 20.75 -22.29 -14.14
N GLN A 52 21.33 -22.23 -15.33
CA GLN A 52 20.85 -22.92 -16.51
C GLN A 52 21.11 -24.42 -16.42
N SER A 53 20.51 -25.20 -17.32
CA SER A 53 20.68 -26.66 -17.40
C SER A 53 22.13 -27.11 -17.64
N ASN A 54 22.93 -26.27 -18.28
CA ASN A 54 24.37 -26.47 -18.50
C ASN A 54 25.24 -26.18 -17.25
N GLY A 55 24.63 -25.72 -16.14
CA GLY A 55 25.32 -25.35 -14.90
C GLY A 55 25.85 -23.91 -14.87
N GLU A 56 25.81 -23.18 -15.98
CA GLU A 56 26.18 -21.76 -16.03
C GLU A 56 25.16 -20.89 -15.31
N TRP A 57 25.57 -19.68 -14.95
CA TRP A 57 24.69 -18.72 -14.32
C TRP A 57 23.61 -18.26 -15.30
N LEU A 58 22.35 -18.22 -14.87
CA LEU A 58 21.31 -17.58 -15.69
C LEU A 58 21.60 -16.08 -15.74
N ARG A 59 21.86 -15.59 -16.96
CA ARG A 59 22.08 -14.19 -17.25
C ARG A 59 21.04 -13.69 -18.24
N LEU A 60 20.47 -12.52 -17.97
CA LEU A 60 19.53 -11.84 -18.85
C LEU A 60 20.18 -10.61 -19.45
N GLU A 61 19.97 -10.41 -20.75
CA GLU A 61 20.42 -9.23 -21.46
C GLU A 61 19.29 -8.20 -21.60
N ILE A 62 19.56 -6.98 -21.17
CA ILE A 62 18.71 -5.80 -21.41
C ILE A 62 19.44 -4.86 -22.35
N ALA A 63 19.00 -4.84 -23.61
CA ALA A 63 19.55 -3.94 -24.62
C ALA A 63 19.09 -2.50 -24.36
N LEU A 64 20.05 -1.59 -24.14
CA LEU A 64 19.86 -0.15 -24.14
C LEU A 64 20.44 0.45 -25.43
N PRO A 65 20.14 1.71 -25.81
CA PRO A 65 20.53 2.25 -27.12
C PRO A 65 22.02 2.20 -27.45
N ALA A 66 22.90 2.28 -26.45
CA ALA A 66 24.35 2.34 -26.63
C ALA A 66 25.11 1.11 -26.13
N TYR A 67 24.50 0.31 -25.25
CA TYR A 67 25.15 -0.84 -24.61
C TYR A 67 24.09 -1.80 -24.05
N SER A 68 24.49 -3.02 -23.71
CA SER A 68 23.64 -3.98 -23.01
C SER A 68 23.97 -4.01 -21.51
N ILE A 69 22.94 -4.25 -20.70
CA ILE A 69 23.09 -4.58 -19.27
C ILE A 69 22.83 -6.07 -19.10
N TRP A 70 23.79 -6.76 -18.50
CA TRP A 70 23.70 -8.15 -18.11
C TRP A 70 23.24 -8.27 -16.66
N LEU A 71 22.16 -9.01 -16.42
CA LEU A 71 21.62 -9.23 -15.10
C LEU A 71 21.85 -10.67 -14.68
N ARG A 72 22.45 -10.87 -13.51
CA ARG A 72 22.46 -12.17 -12.83
C ARG A 72 21.14 -12.36 -12.10
N VAL A 73 20.76 -13.62 -11.93
CA VAL A 73 19.52 -13.96 -11.25
C VAL A 73 19.82 -14.78 -10.00
N TRP A 74 19.22 -14.36 -8.90
CA TRP A 74 19.23 -15.04 -7.62
C TRP A 74 17.84 -15.54 -7.28
N GLN A 75 17.76 -16.63 -6.53
CA GLN A 75 16.51 -17.23 -6.07
C GLN A 75 16.48 -17.27 -4.54
N VAL A 76 15.33 -16.93 -3.98
CA VAL A 76 14.96 -17.15 -2.57
C VAL A 76 13.80 -18.13 -2.53
N GLN A 77 13.94 -19.20 -1.75
CA GLN A 77 12.87 -20.18 -1.52
C GLN A 77 12.11 -19.81 -0.24
N ILE A 78 10.82 -19.47 -0.38
CA ILE A 78 9.94 -19.09 0.73
C ILE A 78 8.83 -20.13 0.83
N GLY A 79 9.09 -21.22 1.56
CA GLY A 79 8.18 -22.36 1.63
C GLY A 79 7.89 -22.91 0.22
N ARG A 80 6.66 -22.76 -0.28
CA ARG A 80 6.23 -23.18 -1.64
C ARG A 80 6.49 -22.13 -2.71
N VAL A 81 6.68 -20.87 -2.31
CA VAL A 81 6.79 -19.70 -3.19
C VAL A 81 8.25 -19.38 -3.50
N LYS A 82 8.51 -18.91 -4.73
CA LYS A 82 9.84 -18.44 -5.16
C LYS A 82 9.85 -16.93 -5.29
N LEU A 83 10.94 -16.31 -4.85
CA LEU A 83 11.27 -14.91 -5.13
C LEU A 83 12.56 -14.87 -5.95
N TYR A 84 12.52 -14.23 -7.10
CA TYR A 84 13.70 -13.99 -7.93
C TYR A 84 14.20 -12.56 -7.76
N LEU A 85 15.52 -12.40 -7.68
CA LEU A 85 16.16 -11.10 -7.51
C LEU A 85 17.14 -10.85 -8.66
N LEU A 86 16.93 -9.76 -9.38
CA LEU A 86 17.79 -9.31 -10.47
C LEU A 86 18.97 -8.51 -9.94
N ASP A 87 20.16 -8.77 -10.48
CA ASP A 87 21.41 -8.20 -9.99
C ASP A 87 22.27 -7.73 -11.16
N SER A 88 22.46 -6.41 -11.24
CA SER A 88 23.30 -5.76 -12.26
C SER A 88 24.81 -5.85 -12.00
N ASN A 89 25.24 -6.33 -10.84
CA ASN A 89 26.65 -6.41 -10.47
C ASN A 89 27.36 -7.61 -11.14
N ASP A 90 27.37 -7.62 -12.47
CA ASP A 90 28.09 -8.58 -13.30
C ASP A 90 29.37 -7.96 -13.88
N ALA A 91 30.44 -8.76 -13.99
CA ALA A 91 31.70 -8.33 -14.59
C ALA A 91 31.56 -7.94 -16.08
N ALA A 92 30.56 -8.49 -16.78
CA ALA A 92 30.23 -8.15 -18.17
C ALA A 92 29.72 -6.71 -18.32
N ASN A 93 29.24 -6.08 -17.24
CA ASN A 93 28.78 -4.70 -17.27
C ASN A 93 29.92 -3.71 -17.02
N PHE A 94 29.79 -2.53 -17.62
CA PHE A 94 30.62 -1.37 -17.27
C PHE A 94 30.53 -1.06 -15.77
N PRO A 95 31.61 -0.60 -15.13
CA PRO A 95 31.62 -0.33 -13.69
C PRO A 95 30.46 0.55 -13.19
N ALA A 96 30.05 1.56 -13.98
CA ALA A 96 28.93 2.43 -13.64
C ALA A 96 27.58 1.69 -13.59
N HIS A 97 27.36 0.67 -14.42
CA HIS A 97 26.09 -0.06 -14.50
C HIS A 97 26.00 -1.22 -13.50
N ARG A 98 27.14 -1.69 -12.98
CA ARG A 98 27.15 -2.63 -11.85
C ARG A 98 26.47 -2.07 -10.61
N GLY A 99 26.50 -0.74 -10.48
CA GLY A 99 25.88 0.00 -9.41
C GLY A 99 24.38 0.21 -9.56
N ILE A 100 23.73 -0.27 -10.63
CA ILE A 100 22.29 -0.03 -10.82
C ILE A 100 21.49 -0.63 -9.65
N THR A 101 21.88 -1.83 -9.21
CA THR A 101 21.30 -2.52 -8.07
C THR A 101 22.14 -2.36 -6.80
N SER A 102 22.85 -1.23 -6.63
CA SER A 102 23.64 -0.97 -5.42
C SER A 102 22.78 -0.61 -4.22
N GLU A 103 22.06 0.51 -4.31
CA GLU A 103 21.34 1.13 -3.20
C GLU A 103 19.84 1.23 -3.48
N LEU A 104 19.04 0.94 -2.46
CA LEU A 104 17.59 1.10 -2.50
C LEU A 104 17.24 2.58 -2.34
N TYR A 105 16.52 3.15 -3.31
CA TYR A 105 16.16 4.57 -3.38
C TYR A 105 17.38 5.53 -3.43
N GLY A 106 18.52 5.04 -3.93
CA GLY A 106 19.73 5.84 -4.11
C GLY A 106 19.82 6.50 -5.50
N GLY A 107 20.75 7.45 -5.62
CA GLY A 107 21.11 8.12 -6.87
C GLY A 107 20.11 9.14 -7.40
N GLY A 108 20.23 9.48 -8.69
CA GLY A 108 19.38 10.46 -9.37
C GLY A 108 18.33 9.81 -10.30
N PRO A 109 17.54 10.63 -11.01
CA PRO A 109 16.45 10.17 -11.88
C PRO A 109 16.86 9.10 -12.90
N ASP A 110 18.05 9.21 -13.51
CA ASP A 110 18.59 8.20 -14.43
C ASP A 110 18.77 6.83 -13.78
N LEU A 111 19.38 6.78 -12.60
CA LEU A 111 19.58 5.53 -11.87
C LEU A 111 18.24 4.91 -11.49
N ARG A 112 17.31 5.74 -11.02
CA ARG A 112 15.97 5.31 -10.65
C ARG A 112 15.20 4.72 -11.83
N LEU A 113 15.22 5.41 -12.98
CA LEU A 113 14.61 4.91 -14.22
C LEU A 113 15.21 3.57 -14.66
N MET A 114 16.53 3.40 -14.58
CA MET A 114 17.19 2.14 -14.92
C MET A 114 16.80 1.00 -13.97
N GLN A 115 16.65 1.27 -12.66
CA GLN A 115 16.17 0.28 -11.69
C GLN A 115 14.75 -0.19 -12.04
N GLU A 116 13.86 0.73 -12.36
CA GLU A 116 12.46 0.43 -12.72
C GLU A 116 12.36 -0.30 -14.07
N LEU A 117 13.20 0.06 -15.04
CA LEU A 117 13.30 -0.64 -16.32
C LEU A 117 13.76 -2.08 -16.12
N ILE A 118 14.81 -2.30 -15.32
CA ILE A 118 15.29 -3.64 -14.99
C ILE A 118 14.23 -4.44 -14.24
N LEU A 119 13.54 -3.83 -13.27
CA LEU A 119 12.50 -4.50 -12.50
C LEU A 119 11.31 -4.90 -13.39
N GLY A 120 10.79 -3.96 -14.20
CA GLY A 120 9.62 -4.19 -15.04
C GLY A 120 9.93 -5.07 -16.26
N ILE A 121 10.79 -4.58 -17.16
CA ILE A 121 11.14 -5.28 -18.41
C ILE A 121 11.98 -6.52 -18.11
N GLY A 122 13.06 -6.35 -17.32
CA GLY A 122 13.93 -7.48 -16.98
C GLY A 122 13.23 -8.53 -16.13
N GLY A 123 12.32 -8.11 -15.25
CA GLY A 123 11.50 -9.01 -14.45
C GLY A 123 10.55 -9.85 -15.29
N TRP A 124 9.85 -9.26 -16.26
CA TRP A 124 8.98 -10.03 -17.15
C TRP A 124 9.77 -10.99 -18.06
N ARG A 125 10.90 -10.53 -18.63
CA ARG A 125 11.78 -11.39 -19.43
C ARG A 125 12.31 -12.58 -18.66
N LEU A 126 12.62 -12.41 -17.37
CA LEU A 126 12.99 -13.52 -16.50
C LEU A 126 11.89 -14.58 -16.44
N LEU A 127 10.64 -14.17 -16.28
CA LEU A 127 9.51 -15.10 -16.21
C LEU A 127 9.36 -15.88 -17.52
N THR A 128 9.47 -15.20 -18.66
CA THR A 128 9.46 -15.85 -19.98
C THR A 128 10.62 -16.86 -20.14
N GLU A 129 11.85 -16.47 -19.78
CA GLU A 129 13.02 -17.36 -19.85
C GLU A 129 12.87 -18.60 -18.95
N LEU A 130 12.19 -18.45 -17.81
CA LEU A 130 11.89 -19.55 -16.90
C LEU A 130 10.69 -20.41 -17.35
N GLY A 131 10.00 -20.06 -18.44
CA GLY A 131 8.77 -20.71 -18.88
C GLY A 131 7.60 -20.51 -17.90
N ILE A 132 7.63 -19.44 -17.12
CA ILE A 132 6.55 -19.08 -16.18
C ILE A 132 5.61 -18.11 -16.89
N GLN A 133 4.36 -18.54 -17.11
CA GLN A 133 3.33 -17.76 -17.77
C GLN A 133 2.24 -17.36 -16.77
N PRO A 134 2.43 -16.25 -16.00
CA PRO A 134 1.44 -15.85 -15.02
C PRO A 134 0.19 -15.25 -15.69
N GLU A 135 -0.98 -15.70 -15.25
CA GLU A 135 -2.28 -15.17 -15.68
C GLU A 135 -2.50 -13.75 -15.14
N VAL A 136 -1.93 -13.46 -13.96
CA VAL A 136 -2.05 -12.17 -13.27
C VAL A 136 -0.68 -11.58 -12.98
N CYS A 137 -0.51 -10.30 -13.32
CA CYS A 137 0.65 -9.49 -12.98
C CYS A 137 0.23 -8.45 -11.95
N HIS A 138 0.74 -8.56 -10.72
CA HIS A 138 0.45 -7.59 -9.66
C HIS A 138 1.62 -6.61 -9.52
N LEU A 139 1.37 -5.36 -9.86
CA LEU A 139 2.27 -4.22 -9.71
C LEU A 139 2.12 -3.63 -8.31
N ASN A 140 3.18 -3.71 -7.52
CA ASN A 140 3.24 -3.12 -6.18
C ASN A 140 3.90 -1.74 -6.27
N GLU A 141 3.08 -0.69 -6.26
CA GLU A 141 3.45 0.69 -6.63
C GLU A 141 3.91 0.83 -8.10
N GLY A 142 4.07 2.07 -8.58
CA GLY A 142 4.44 2.38 -9.98
C GLY A 142 5.81 1.85 -10.42
N HIS A 143 6.68 1.43 -9.49
CA HIS A 143 8.08 1.06 -9.78
C HIS A 143 8.24 -0.12 -10.76
N ALA A 144 7.22 -0.97 -10.86
CA ALA A 144 7.22 -2.14 -11.76
C ALA A 144 6.39 -1.89 -13.04
N ALA A 145 5.87 -0.68 -13.28
CA ALA A 145 4.87 -0.45 -14.32
C ALA A 145 5.35 -0.75 -15.74
N PHE A 146 6.67 -0.71 -16.01
CA PHE A 146 7.22 -1.16 -17.30
C PHE A 146 6.97 -2.66 -17.60
N ALA A 147 6.63 -3.48 -16.59
CA ALA A 147 6.18 -4.86 -16.81
C ALA A 147 4.90 -4.92 -17.67
N VAL A 148 4.04 -3.89 -17.64
CA VAL A 148 2.87 -3.77 -18.52
C VAL A 148 3.29 -3.80 -19.98
N LEU A 149 4.30 -2.97 -20.33
CA LEU A 149 4.79 -2.87 -21.70
C LEU A 149 5.39 -4.20 -22.18
N GLU A 150 6.24 -4.82 -21.35
CA GLU A 150 6.92 -6.07 -21.72
C GLU A 150 5.96 -7.26 -21.77
N ARG A 151 4.93 -7.29 -20.91
CA ARG A 151 3.84 -8.29 -20.97
C ARG A 151 3.04 -8.16 -22.26
N ALA A 152 2.60 -6.95 -22.60
CA ALA A 152 1.88 -6.69 -23.86
C ALA A 152 2.75 -7.05 -25.07
N ARG A 153 4.03 -6.65 -25.07
CA ARG A 153 5.00 -7.01 -26.11
C ARG A 153 5.19 -8.52 -26.25
N HIS A 154 5.22 -9.27 -25.15
CA HIS A 154 5.35 -10.74 -25.19
C HIS A 154 4.11 -11.37 -25.85
N PHE A 155 2.90 -10.96 -25.47
CA PHE A 155 1.65 -11.43 -26.11
C PHE A 155 1.58 -11.02 -27.59
N MET A 156 2.04 -9.81 -27.94
CA MET A 156 2.14 -9.29 -29.30
C MET A 156 2.98 -10.23 -30.19
N GLU A 157 4.13 -10.70 -29.71
CA GLU A 157 4.98 -11.65 -30.44
C GLU A 157 4.36 -13.03 -30.58
N GLU A 158 3.70 -13.55 -29.54
CA GLU A 158 3.07 -14.88 -29.57
C GLU A 158 1.84 -14.93 -30.47
N SER A 159 1.02 -13.89 -30.46
CA SER A 159 -0.26 -13.83 -31.18
C SER A 159 -0.16 -13.21 -32.58
N GLY A 160 0.87 -12.41 -32.84
CA GLY A 160 1.00 -11.62 -34.06
C GLY A 160 0.08 -10.39 -34.13
N GLN A 161 -0.62 -10.05 -33.03
CA GLN A 161 -1.46 -8.85 -32.94
C GLN A 161 -0.62 -7.57 -32.80
N PRO A 162 -1.12 -6.38 -33.15
CA PRO A 162 -0.48 -5.10 -32.84
C PRO A 162 -0.38 -4.84 -31.33
N PHE A 163 0.55 -3.97 -30.91
CA PHE A 163 0.77 -3.66 -29.49
C PHE A 163 -0.48 -3.12 -28.79
N GLU A 164 -1.26 -2.26 -29.43
CA GLU A 164 -2.50 -1.72 -28.87
C GLU A 164 -3.50 -2.83 -28.51
N VAL A 165 -3.67 -3.81 -29.41
CA VAL A 165 -4.51 -5.00 -29.16
C VAL A 165 -3.90 -5.85 -28.04
N ALA A 166 -2.59 -6.06 -28.04
CA ALA A 166 -1.91 -6.85 -27.01
C ALA A 166 -2.00 -6.19 -25.62
N LEU A 167 -1.93 -4.86 -25.55
CA LEU A 167 -2.14 -4.09 -24.33
C LEU A 167 -3.58 -4.23 -23.85
N ALA A 168 -4.57 -4.07 -24.75
CA ALA A 168 -5.98 -4.27 -24.43
C ALA A 168 -6.27 -5.70 -23.90
N VAL A 169 -5.59 -6.72 -24.42
CA VAL A 169 -5.72 -8.09 -23.91
C VAL A 169 -5.09 -8.24 -22.52
N THR A 170 -3.81 -7.89 -22.40
CA THR A 170 -3.02 -8.17 -21.19
C THR A 170 -3.42 -7.30 -20.01
N ARG A 171 -4.00 -6.12 -20.27
CA ARG A 171 -4.54 -5.20 -19.26
C ARG A 171 -5.51 -5.90 -18.29
N ALA A 172 -6.38 -6.79 -18.77
CA ALA A 172 -7.32 -7.52 -17.92
C ALA A 172 -6.66 -8.37 -16.83
N GLY A 173 -5.44 -8.84 -17.07
CA GLY A 173 -4.65 -9.61 -16.12
C GLY A 173 -3.70 -8.77 -15.26
N ASN A 174 -3.70 -7.44 -15.38
CA ASN A 174 -2.81 -6.57 -14.62
C ASN A 174 -3.57 -5.93 -13.45
N LEU A 175 -2.98 -5.98 -12.25
CA LEU A 175 -3.48 -5.35 -11.02
C LEU A 175 -2.46 -4.33 -10.52
N PHE A 176 -2.90 -3.11 -10.24
CA PHE A 176 -2.06 -2.07 -9.64
C PHE A 176 -2.49 -1.76 -8.20
N THR A 177 -1.60 -1.96 -7.24
CA THR A 177 -1.79 -1.47 -5.86
C THR A 177 -0.93 -0.24 -5.61
N THR A 178 -1.56 0.86 -5.20
CA THR A 178 -0.86 2.07 -4.75
C THR A 178 -0.74 2.11 -3.23
N HIS A 179 0.39 2.60 -2.73
CA HIS A 179 0.64 2.87 -1.31
C HIS A 179 0.87 4.36 -1.03
N THR A 180 0.67 5.19 -2.05
CA THR A 180 1.00 6.61 -2.05
C THR A 180 -0.20 7.44 -1.60
N ALA A 181 -0.08 8.06 -0.42
CA ALA A 181 -1.12 8.93 0.15
C ALA A 181 -1.04 10.39 -0.31
N VAL A 182 -0.02 10.77 -1.09
CA VAL A 182 0.17 12.13 -1.64
C VAL A 182 0.70 12.07 -3.07
N ALA A 183 0.11 12.82 -4.00
CA ALA A 183 0.44 12.73 -5.44
C ALA A 183 1.91 13.03 -5.79
N ALA A 184 2.62 13.78 -4.93
CA ALA A 184 4.05 14.06 -5.06
C ALA A 184 4.94 12.83 -4.76
N GLY A 185 4.38 11.77 -4.18
CA GLY A 185 5.09 10.53 -3.87
C GLY A 185 5.29 9.59 -5.08
N PHE A 186 4.62 9.85 -6.21
CA PHE A 186 4.80 9.06 -7.42
C PHE A 186 6.11 9.42 -8.14
N ASP A 187 6.80 8.38 -8.63
CA ASP A 187 7.98 8.56 -9.48
C ASP A 187 7.59 9.21 -10.82
N ARG A 188 8.31 10.29 -11.16
CA ARG A 188 8.11 11.06 -12.39
C ARG A 188 9.45 11.25 -13.10
N PHE A 189 9.45 11.00 -14.41
CA PHE A 189 10.63 11.15 -15.24
C PHE A 189 10.43 12.21 -16.31
N ALA A 190 11.47 13.01 -16.57
CA ALA A 190 11.44 13.98 -17.65
C ALA A 190 11.28 13.26 -19.01
N PRO A 191 10.49 13.79 -19.96
CA PRO A 191 10.21 13.11 -21.23
C PRO A 191 11.46 12.68 -22.01
N HIS A 192 12.50 13.52 -22.01
CA HIS A 192 13.77 13.22 -22.69
C HIS A 192 14.49 11.98 -22.13
N LEU A 193 14.32 11.66 -20.84
CA LEU A 193 14.89 10.44 -20.26
C LEU A 193 14.17 9.20 -20.80
N ILE A 194 12.83 9.25 -20.88
CA ILE A 194 12.04 8.16 -21.46
C ILE A 194 12.38 7.97 -22.94
N GLU A 195 12.47 9.05 -23.71
CA GLU A 195 12.89 8.99 -25.12
C GLU A 195 14.29 8.38 -25.25
N GLN A 196 15.24 8.81 -24.42
CA GLN A 196 16.61 8.31 -24.43
C GLN A 196 16.65 6.80 -24.18
N TYR A 197 16.02 6.28 -23.12
CA TYR A 197 16.17 4.87 -22.74
C TYR A 197 15.17 3.93 -23.44
N LEU A 198 13.96 4.39 -23.74
CA LEU A 198 12.86 3.58 -24.26
C LEU A 198 12.43 3.95 -25.68
N GLY A 199 12.94 5.02 -26.30
CA GLY A 199 12.50 5.44 -27.63
C GLY A 199 12.73 4.38 -28.73
N ARG A 200 13.92 3.75 -28.74
CA ARG A 200 14.18 2.61 -29.66
C ARG A 200 13.35 1.39 -29.32
N TYR A 201 13.10 1.13 -28.03
CA TYR A 201 12.25 0.03 -27.60
C TYR A 201 10.80 0.21 -28.08
N ALA A 202 10.22 1.41 -27.92
CA ALA A 202 8.91 1.75 -28.45
C ALA A 202 8.82 1.50 -29.96
N GLN A 203 9.74 2.05 -30.74
CA GLN A 203 9.69 1.96 -32.19
C GLN A 203 9.96 0.55 -32.73
N GLN A 204 10.97 -0.15 -32.18
CA GLN A 204 11.46 -1.42 -32.76
C GLN A 204 10.85 -2.67 -32.10
N ARG A 205 10.39 -2.56 -30.86
CA ARG A 205 9.88 -3.71 -30.08
C ARG A 205 8.39 -3.62 -29.81
N LEU A 206 7.82 -2.42 -29.67
CA LEU A 206 6.37 -2.23 -29.53
C LEU A 206 5.69 -1.82 -30.84
N GLY A 207 6.43 -1.22 -31.78
CA GLY A 207 5.87 -0.70 -33.03
C GLY A 207 5.02 0.57 -32.86
N ILE A 208 5.24 1.34 -31.78
CA ILE A 208 4.54 2.59 -31.50
C ILE A 208 5.49 3.79 -31.53
N SER A 209 4.94 5.00 -31.65
CA SER A 209 5.76 6.22 -31.58
C SER A 209 6.21 6.53 -30.15
N VAL A 210 7.23 7.37 -30.00
CA VAL A 210 7.66 7.86 -28.68
C VAL A 210 6.56 8.70 -28.03
N HIS A 211 5.79 9.43 -28.84
CA HIS A 211 4.62 10.17 -28.38
C HIS A 211 3.58 9.24 -27.75
N ASP A 212 3.24 8.12 -28.41
CA ASP A 212 2.28 7.15 -27.88
C ASP A 212 2.80 6.44 -26.63
N LEU A 213 4.11 6.15 -26.56
CA LEU A 213 4.73 5.67 -25.33
C LEU A 213 4.55 6.67 -24.19
N LEU A 214 4.90 7.95 -24.41
CA LEU A 214 4.81 9.00 -23.40
C LEU A 214 3.36 9.23 -22.95
N ALA A 215 2.40 9.15 -23.87
CA ALA A 215 0.97 9.28 -23.57
C ALA A 215 0.49 8.27 -22.52
N LEU A 216 1.06 7.06 -22.48
CA LEU A 216 0.72 6.06 -21.46
C LEU A 216 1.08 6.48 -20.02
N GLY A 217 2.00 7.44 -19.85
CA GLY A 217 2.42 7.94 -18.54
C GLY A 217 1.95 9.35 -18.23
N ARG A 218 0.98 9.89 -18.98
CA ARG A 218 0.53 11.28 -18.88
C ARG A 218 -0.95 11.37 -18.51
N GLN A 219 -1.32 12.43 -17.81
CA GLN A 219 -2.71 12.81 -17.63
C GLN A 219 -3.27 13.38 -18.93
N ASN A 220 -2.54 14.28 -19.59
CA ASN A 220 -2.92 14.84 -20.88
C ASN A 220 -1.97 14.31 -21.97
N PRO A 221 -2.41 13.35 -22.81
CA PRO A 221 -1.59 12.82 -23.90
C PRO A 221 -0.97 13.89 -24.82
N GLY A 222 -1.67 15.02 -25.01
CA GLY A 222 -1.23 16.11 -25.88
C GLY A 222 -0.26 17.12 -25.23
N ASP A 223 0.02 17.02 -23.93
CA ASP A 223 1.01 17.88 -23.28
C ASP A 223 2.42 17.29 -23.42
N GLU A 224 3.18 17.78 -24.39
CA GLU A 224 4.55 17.32 -24.64
C GLU A 224 5.53 17.59 -23.49
N ALA A 225 5.24 18.55 -22.61
CA ALA A 225 6.09 18.92 -21.48
C ALA A 225 5.77 18.10 -20.21
N GLU A 226 4.60 17.47 -20.14
CA GLU A 226 4.19 16.67 -18.98
C GLU A 226 5.17 15.52 -18.74
N ALA A 227 5.64 15.42 -17.50
CA ALA A 227 6.54 14.35 -17.05
C ALA A 227 5.85 12.99 -17.10
N PHE A 228 6.62 11.95 -17.40
CA PHE A 228 6.14 10.58 -17.43
C PHE A 228 5.94 10.07 -16.00
N ASN A 229 4.69 9.86 -15.60
CA ASN A 229 4.29 9.39 -14.29
C ASN A 229 4.09 7.86 -14.30
N MET A 230 4.83 7.17 -13.45
CA MET A 230 4.81 5.71 -13.38
C MET A 230 3.49 5.14 -12.86
N ALA A 231 2.78 5.87 -11.99
CA ALA A 231 1.45 5.47 -11.54
C ALA A 231 0.44 5.55 -12.68
N TYR A 232 0.57 6.51 -13.59
CA TYR A 232 -0.32 6.63 -14.75
C TYR A 232 -0.09 5.49 -15.73
N LEU A 233 1.18 5.12 -16.00
CA LEU A 233 1.48 3.90 -16.76
C LEU A 233 0.88 2.65 -16.11
N ALA A 234 0.98 2.53 -14.78
CA ALA A 234 0.41 1.38 -14.07
C ALA A 234 -1.12 1.32 -14.20
N ILE A 235 -1.81 2.46 -14.07
CA ILE A 235 -3.28 2.54 -14.17
C ILE A 235 -3.74 2.26 -15.60
N HIS A 236 -3.20 2.97 -16.60
CA HIS A 236 -3.50 2.74 -18.02
C HIS A 236 -3.12 1.32 -18.49
N GLY A 237 -2.23 0.65 -17.75
CA GLY A 237 -1.84 -0.73 -17.97
C GLY A 237 -2.67 -1.78 -17.25
N SER A 238 -3.57 -1.41 -16.33
CA SER A 238 -4.22 -2.34 -15.39
C SER A 238 -5.74 -2.44 -15.52
N GLY A 239 -6.26 -3.64 -15.33
CA GLY A 239 -7.69 -3.97 -15.29
C GLY A 239 -8.29 -3.92 -13.89
N GLY A 240 -7.46 -3.68 -12.86
CA GLY A 240 -7.90 -3.36 -11.51
C GLY A 240 -6.90 -2.46 -10.80
N VAL A 241 -7.41 -1.59 -9.91
CA VAL A 241 -6.60 -0.68 -9.09
C VAL A 241 -7.11 -0.69 -7.65
N ASN A 242 -6.22 -0.71 -6.66
CA ASN A 242 -6.62 -0.61 -5.26
C ASN A 242 -5.65 0.15 -4.36
N GLY A 243 -6.20 0.76 -3.30
CA GLY A 243 -5.45 1.22 -2.14
C GLY A 243 -5.27 0.12 -1.08
N VAL A 244 -4.66 0.47 0.06
CA VAL A 244 -4.21 -0.49 1.08
C VAL A 244 -4.87 -0.35 2.46
N SER A 245 -5.90 0.49 2.52
CA SER A 245 -6.92 0.60 3.58
C SER A 245 -8.15 1.27 2.97
N ARG A 246 -9.30 1.24 3.66
CA ARG A 246 -10.55 1.86 3.20
C ARG A 246 -10.40 3.37 3.00
N LEU A 247 -9.82 4.07 3.98
CA LEU A 247 -9.55 5.50 3.89
C LEU A 247 -8.58 5.79 2.74
N HIS A 248 -7.51 4.99 2.61
CA HIS A 248 -6.58 5.17 1.50
C HIS A 248 -7.21 4.91 0.13
N GLY A 249 -8.21 4.02 0.03
CA GLY A 249 -9.00 3.88 -1.18
C GLY A 249 -9.67 5.20 -1.59
N GLN A 250 -10.27 5.91 -0.63
CA GLN A 250 -10.88 7.24 -0.87
C GLN A 250 -9.82 8.29 -1.23
N VAL A 251 -8.70 8.35 -0.50
CA VAL A 251 -7.57 9.24 -0.82
C VAL A 251 -7.03 8.97 -2.23
N SER A 252 -6.91 7.69 -2.60
CA SER A 252 -6.41 7.30 -3.93
C SER A 252 -7.38 7.69 -5.05
N ARG A 253 -8.70 7.68 -4.81
CA ARG A 253 -9.68 8.21 -5.76
C ARG A 253 -9.45 9.69 -6.02
N ARG A 254 -9.33 10.51 -4.98
CA ARG A 254 -9.01 11.96 -5.10
C ARG A 254 -7.70 12.21 -5.83
N ILE A 255 -6.64 11.46 -5.51
CA ILE A 255 -5.33 11.60 -6.16
C ILE A 255 -5.38 11.28 -7.66
N LEU A 256 -6.23 10.32 -8.04
CA LEU A 256 -6.32 9.79 -9.41
C LEU A 256 -7.52 10.34 -10.20
N GLU A 257 -8.40 11.10 -9.57
CA GLU A 257 -9.51 11.82 -10.19
C GLU A 257 -9.10 12.60 -11.47
N PRO A 258 -7.91 13.24 -11.54
CA PRO A 258 -7.52 13.94 -12.77
C PRO A 258 -7.42 13.06 -14.03
N LEU A 259 -7.36 11.73 -13.89
CA LEU A 259 -7.42 10.77 -15.01
C LEU A 259 -8.85 10.40 -15.45
N PHE A 260 -9.87 10.84 -14.71
CA PHE A 260 -11.27 10.51 -14.95
C PHE A 260 -12.11 11.79 -15.01
N PRO A 261 -11.87 12.66 -16.00
CA PRO A 261 -12.53 13.96 -16.07
C PRO A 261 -14.06 13.80 -16.11
N GLN A 262 -14.76 14.63 -15.34
CA GLN A 262 -16.24 14.64 -15.23
C GLN A 262 -16.87 13.40 -14.58
N TRP A 263 -16.08 12.41 -14.15
CA TRP A 263 -16.61 11.31 -13.34
C TRP A 263 -16.77 11.75 -11.87
N PRO A 264 -17.83 11.31 -11.19
CA PRO A 264 -17.94 11.48 -9.75
C PRO A 264 -16.79 10.78 -9.02
N GLU A 265 -16.28 11.39 -7.95
CA GLU A 265 -15.14 10.86 -7.17
C GLU A 265 -15.39 9.43 -6.68
N ASP A 266 -16.62 9.12 -6.26
CA ASP A 266 -17.03 7.79 -5.78
C ASP A 266 -17.03 6.71 -6.87
N GLU A 267 -17.05 7.11 -8.14
CA GLU A 267 -16.97 6.24 -9.31
C GLU A 267 -15.57 6.12 -9.92
N VAL A 268 -14.58 6.87 -9.41
CA VAL A 268 -13.17 6.65 -9.75
C VAL A 268 -12.80 5.21 -9.37
N PRO A 269 -12.28 4.39 -10.32
CA PRO A 269 -12.27 2.92 -10.24
C PRO A 269 -11.11 2.38 -9.40
N VAL A 270 -11.00 2.88 -8.18
CA VAL A 270 -10.00 2.49 -7.18
C VAL A 270 -10.70 1.80 -6.01
N GLY A 271 -10.41 0.53 -5.80
CA GLY A 271 -10.86 -0.25 -4.65
C GLY A 271 -9.93 -0.14 -3.44
N HIS A 272 -10.05 -1.08 -2.50
CA HIS A 272 -9.05 -1.28 -1.46
C HIS A 272 -8.95 -2.76 -1.07
N VAL A 273 -7.75 -3.16 -0.70
CA VAL A 273 -7.52 -4.39 0.06
C VAL A 273 -6.65 -4.01 1.26
N THR A 274 -7.22 -4.08 2.46
CA THR A 274 -6.48 -3.68 3.66
C THR A 274 -5.28 -4.59 3.88
N ASN A 275 -4.12 -3.97 4.15
CA ASN A 275 -2.92 -4.70 4.51
C ASN A 275 -3.10 -5.62 5.73
N GLY A 276 -2.23 -6.61 5.81
CA GLY A 276 -2.11 -7.49 6.96
C GLY A 276 -0.66 -7.93 7.15
N VAL A 277 -0.38 -8.51 8.31
CA VAL A 277 0.96 -9.00 8.66
C VAL A 277 0.96 -10.52 8.83
N HIS A 278 2.07 -11.15 8.46
CA HIS A 278 2.23 -12.59 8.62
C HIS A 278 2.51 -12.89 10.11
N MET A 279 1.46 -13.26 10.85
CA MET A 279 1.50 -13.42 12.31
C MET A 279 2.65 -14.32 12.81
N PRO A 280 2.94 -15.49 12.20
CA PRO A 280 4.07 -16.33 12.63
C PRO A 280 5.47 -15.73 12.44
N SER A 281 5.59 -14.54 11.84
CA SER A 281 6.86 -13.82 11.77
C SER A 281 6.99 -12.73 12.82
N TRP A 282 5.94 -12.46 13.59
CA TRP A 282 5.88 -11.37 14.55
C TRP A 282 5.44 -11.83 15.93
N ASP A 283 4.82 -13.01 16.07
CA ASP A 283 4.50 -13.57 17.38
C ASP A 283 5.77 -13.94 18.15
N SER A 284 5.74 -13.68 19.46
CA SER A 284 6.74 -14.21 20.40
C SER A 284 6.55 -15.71 20.60
N GLU A 285 7.56 -16.39 21.13
CA GLU A 285 7.43 -17.80 21.52
C GLU A 285 6.26 -18.01 22.51
N ALA A 286 6.07 -17.07 23.44
CA ALA A 286 4.97 -17.11 24.40
C ALA A 286 3.61 -16.93 23.72
N ALA A 287 3.51 -16.00 22.76
CA ALA A 287 2.31 -15.82 21.95
C ALA A 287 2.02 -17.06 21.10
N ASP A 288 3.00 -17.64 20.39
CA ASP A 288 2.78 -18.87 19.60
C ASP A 288 2.25 -20.01 20.48
N LYS A 289 2.79 -20.19 21.69
CA LYS A 289 2.29 -21.19 22.65
C LYS A 289 0.85 -20.92 23.06
N LEU A 290 0.53 -19.68 23.44
CA LEU A 290 -0.82 -19.29 23.87
C LEU A 290 -1.84 -19.53 22.75
N TRP A 291 -1.58 -18.98 21.57
CA TRP A 291 -2.47 -19.14 20.41
C TRP A 291 -2.53 -20.59 19.93
N THR A 292 -1.45 -21.38 20.01
CA THR A 292 -1.48 -22.81 19.69
C THR A 292 -2.36 -23.58 20.67
N HIS A 293 -2.27 -23.27 21.96
CA HIS A 293 -3.08 -23.94 22.98
C HIS A 293 -4.58 -23.68 22.78
N MET A 294 -4.95 -22.45 22.43
CA MET A 294 -6.35 -22.05 22.27
C MET A 294 -6.94 -22.39 20.91
N CYS A 295 -6.18 -22.16 19.83
CA CYS A 295 -6.69 -22.18 18.45
C CYS A 295 -6.06 -23.30 17.61
N GLY A 296 -5.14 -24.08 18.16
CA GLY A 296 -4.41 -25.13 17.44
C GLY A 296 -3.21 -24.61 16.64
N LYS A 297 -2.36 -25.55 16.17
CA LYS A 297 -1.12 -25.20 15.44
C LYS A 297 -1.39 -24.68 14.03
N GLU A 298 -2.51 -25.06 13.43
CA GLU A 298 -2.91 -24.68 12.07
C GLU A 298 -3.78 -23.42 12.01
N ARG A 299 -3.91 -22.69 13.12
CA ARG A 299 -4.76 -21.48 13.28
C ARG A 299 -4.65 -20.43 12.17
N TRP A 300 -3.51 -20.34 11.49
CA TRP A 300 -3.29 -19.38 10.40
C TRP A 300 -3.43 -19.99 8.99
N LEU A 301 -3.77 -21.26 8.84
CA LEU A 301 -3.83 -21.97 7.55
C LEU A 301 -5.25 -22.05 6.96
N GLY A 302 -6.27 -21.50 7.64
CA GLY A 302 -7.68 -21.62 7.25
C GLY A 302 -8.49 -20.33 7.40
N THR A 303 -9.81 -20.48 7.54
CA THR A 303 -10.69 -19.35 7.87
C THR A 303 -10.46 -18.92 9.33
N SER A 304 -10.67 -17.64 9.59
CA SER A 304 -10.44 -17.04 10.91
C SER A 304 -11.66 -17.09 11.82
N GLU A 305 -12.71 -17.82 11.42
CA GLU A 305 -14.06 -17.73 11.99
C GLU A 305 -14.15 -18.10 13.48
N THR A 306 -13.31 -19.02 13.96
CA THR A 306 -13.32 -19.44 15.37
C THR A 306 -12.27 -18.75 16.23
N LEU A 307 -11.27 -18.10 15.61
CA LEU A 307 -10.08 -17.60 16.31
C LEU A 307 -10.43 -16.58 17.39
N GLU A 308 -11.37 -15.68 17.10
CA GLU A 308 -11.87 -14.68 18.04
C GLU A 308 -12.47 -15.35 19.30
N CYS A 309 -13.42 -16.27 19.10
CA CYS A 309 -14.09 -16.99 20.18
C CYS A 309 -13.11 -17.83 21.01
N ASP A 310 -12.14 -18.47 20.37
CA ASP A 310 -11.22 -19.40 21.02
C ASP A 310 -10.19 -18.64 21.88
N ILE A 311 -9.59 -17.56 21.39
CA ILE A 311 -8.63 -16.76 22.18
C ILE A 311 -9.30 -15.99 23.32
N CYS A 312 -10.59 -15.62 23.17
CA CYS A 312 -11.35 -14.99 24.25
C CYS A 312 -11.45 -15.87 25.52
N ARG A 313 -11.28 -17.19 25.42
CA ARG A 313 -11.38 -18.13 26.55
C ARG A 313 -10.15 -18.19 27.46
N VAL A 314 -9.04 -17.54 27.11
CA VAL A 314 -7.82 -17.50 27.96
C VAL A 314 -8.15 -16.88 29.31
N SER A 315 -7.68 -17.44 30.43
CA SER A 315 -7.94 -16.81 31.74
C SER A 315 -7.18 -15.50 31.92
N ASP A 316 -7.65 -14.61 32.79
CA ASP A 316 -6.97 -13.34 33.07
C ASP A 316 -5.55 -13.56 33.63
N GLU A 317 -5.35 -14.59 34.45
CA GLU A 317 -4.06 -14.95 35.03
C GLU A 317 -3.08 -15.41 33.95
N GLN A 318 -3.52 -16.30 33.04
CA GLN A 318 -2.68 -16.76 31.94
C GLN A 318 -2.29 -15.62 31.00
N LEU A 319 -3.26 -14.75 30.71
CA LEU A 319 -3.09 -13.63 29.81
C LEU A 319 -2.16 -12.56 30.41
N TRP A 320 -2.26 -12.30 31.71
CA TRP A 320 -1.37 -11.38 32.42
C TRP A 320 0.04 -11.92 32.57
N GLN A 321 0.19 -13.20 32.92
CA GLN A 321 1.52 -13.83 33.00
C GLN A 321 2.23 -13.80 31.64
N PHE A 322 1.50 -14.12 30.56
CA PHE A 322 2.00 -13.98 29.20
C PHE A 322 2.55 -12.57 28.91
N ARG A 323 1.81 -11.54 29.34
CA ARG A 323 2.20 -10.15 29.14
C ARG A 323 3.46 -9.78 29.93
N ILE A 324 3.54 -10.18 31.20
CA ILE A 324 4.72 -9.96 32.06
C ILE A 324 5.97 -10.58 31.43
N ASP A 325 5.89 -11.84 30.98
CA ASP A 325 7.02 -12.56 30.40
C ASP A 325 7.54 -11.86 29.12
N ALA A 326 6.61 -11.35 28.30
CA ALA A 326 6.93 -10.61 27.08
C ALA A 326 7.61 -9.27 27.38
N THR A 327 7.10 -8.49 28.35
CA THR A 327 7.69 -7.21 28.77
C THR A 327 9.07 -7.40 29.38
N HIS A 328 9.26 -8.43 30.23
CA HIS A 328 10.57 -8.73 30.81
C HIS A 328 11.62 -9.03 29.73
N SER A 329 11.25 -9.84 28.73
CA SER A 329 12.11 -10.18 27.61
C SER A 329 12.52 -8.94 26.81
N LEU A 330 11.58 -8.01 26.55
CA LEU A 330 11.90 -6.75 25.86
C LEU A 330 12.82 -5.85 26.69
N VAL A 331 12.57 -5.70 27.99
CA VAL A 331 13.41 -4.85 28.85
C VAL A 331 14.86 -5.35 28.87
N ASP A 332 15.08 -6.66 29.00
CA ASP A 332 16.42 -7.25 28.96
C ASP A 332 17.09 -7.06 27.60
N TYR A 333 16.35 -7.27 26.50
CA TYR A 333 16.85 -7.00 25.16
C TYR A 333 17.23 -5.52 24.99
N ALA A 334 16.37 -4.60 25.42
CA ALA A 334 16.57 -3.16 25.30
C ALA A 334 17.80 -2.68 26.07
N ARG A 335 17.98 -3.16 27.31
CA ARG A 335 19.17 -2.91 28.15
C ARG A 335 20.45 -3.33 27.44
N GLU A 336 20.50 -4.56 26.95
CA GLU A 336 21.68 -5.12 26.30
C GLU A 336 21.97 -4.43 24.96
N ARG A 337 20.94 -4.15 24.16
CA ARG A 337 21.05 -3.43 22.89
C ARG A 337 21.57 -2.01 23.11
N LEU A 338 21.02 -1.28 24.08
CA LEU A 338 21.45 0.07 24.41
C LEU A 338 22.90 0.08 24.94
N SER A 339 23.25 -0.84 25.83
CA SER A 339 24.63 -1.00 26.33
C SER A 339 25.62 -1.18 25.17
N ARG A 340 25.31 -2.06 24.20
CA ARG A 340 26.15 -2.24 23.00
C ARG A 340 26.22 -1.00 22.12
N GLN A 341 25.09 -0.31 21.93
CA GLN A 341 25.03 0.94 21.17
C GLN A 341 25.93 2.01 21.79
N LEU A 342 25.83 2.24 23.10
CA LEU A 342 26.66 3.20 23.82
C LEU A 342 28.14 2.84 23.78
N ALA A 343 28.47 1.56 23.92
CA ALA A 343 29.85 1.09 23.79
C ALA A 343 30.40 1.36 22.37
N ALA A 344 29.61 1.10 21.33
CA ALA A 344 30.00 1.35 19.94
C ALA A 344 30.14 2.85 19.61
N SER A 345 29.39 3.74 20.27
CA SER A 345 29.52 5.19 20.12
C SER A 345 30.65 5.82 20.97
N GLY A 346 31.39 4.99 21.72
CA GLY A 346 32.49 5.45 22.58
C GLY A 346 32.02 6.21 23.83
N SER A 347 30.82 5.91 24.33
CA SER A 347 30.33 6.50 25.59
C SER A 347 31.15 6.03 26.80
N PRO A 348 31.19 6.80 27.91
CA PRO A 348 31.89 6.42 29.12
C PRO A 348 31.43 5.05 29.67
N SER A 349 32.36 4.28 30.23
CA SER A 349 32.06 2.93 30.75
C SER A 349 30.95 2.93 31.81
N GLU A 350 30.84 3.99 32.61
CA GLU A 350 29.77 4.14 33.61
C GLU A 350 28.38 4.20 32.96
N GLU A 351 28.22 4.90 31.84
CA GLU A 351 26.94 4.97 31.10
C GLU A 351 26.61 3.63 30.45
N VAL A 352 27.61 2.93 29.91
CA VAL A 352 27.46 1.60 29.32
C VAL A 352 26.97 0.59 30.37
N VAL A 353 27.54 0.63 31.58
CA VAL A 353 27.10 -0.22 32.70
C VAL A 353 25.72 0.20 33.20
N ALA A 354 25.45 1.50 33.35
CA ALA A 354 24.16 2.01 33.80
C ALA A 354 23.01 1.59 32.87
N ALA A 355 23.24 1.51 31.56
CA ALA A 355 22.25 1.06 30.58
C ALA A 355 21.70 -0.35 30.88
N LYS A 356 22.49 -1.22 31.52
CA LYS A 356 22.06 -2.57 31.91
C LYS A 356 21.05 -2.61 33.06
N HIS A 357 20.84 -1.47 33.72
CA HIS A 357 19.94 -1.33 34.86
C HIS A 357 18.80 -0.34 34.60
N LEU A 358 18.68 0.16 33.38
CA LEU A 358 17.55 1.03 32.98
C LEU A 358 16.26 0.22 32.86
N PHE A 359 15.13 0.90 33.03
CA PHE A 359 13.77 0.34 32.96
C PHE A 359 13.43 -0.69 34.04
N ASP A 360 12.14 -0.82 34.30
CA ASP A 360 11.57 -1.83 35.18
C ASP A 360 10.53 -2.62 34.36
N PRO A 361 10.61 -3.98 34.31
CA PRO A 361 9.61 -4.81 33.65
C PRO A 361 8.16 -4.62 34.14
N ASN A 362 7.95 -4.03 35.32
CA ASN A 362 6.62 -3.75 35.87
C ASN A 362 6.11 -2.33 35.54
N THR A 363 6.92 -1.51 34.86
CA THR A 363 6.55 -0.16 34.43
C THR A 363 5.89 -0.18 33.06
N LEU A 364 4.84 0.63 32.88
CA LEU A 364 4.15 0.77 31.59
C LEU A 364 5.14 1.17 30.49
N THR A 365 5.27 0.33 29.46
CA THR A 365 6.20 0.56 28.35
C THR A 365 5.46 1.03 27.10
N LEU A 366 5.68 2.29 26.74
CA LEU A 366 5.26 2.85 25.45
C LEU A 366 6.32 2.58 24.38
N GLY A 367 5.89 2.18 23.19
CA GLY A 367 6.76 1.96 22.05
C GLY A 367 6.38 2.82 20.87
N PHE A 368 7.37 3.48 20.27
CA PHE A 368 7.24 4.22 19.04
C PHE A 368 8.37 3.82 18.08
N ALA A 369 8.05 3.12 16.99
CA ALA A 369 9.06 2.87 15.96
C ALA A 369 8.57 2.96 14.52
N ARG A 370 9.16 3.87 13.75
CA ARG A 370 8.83 4.10 12.33
C ARG A 370 9.86 5.00 11.65
N ARG A 371 9.66 5.24 10.35
CA ARG A 371 10.42 6.28 9.63
C ARG A 371 10.19 7.65 10.29
N PHE A 372 11.27 8.39 10.50
CA PHE A 372 11.23 9.78 10.95
C PHE A 372 10.98 10.67 9.73
N ALA A 373 9.76 11.17 9.63
CA ALA A 373 9.30 12.13 8.63
C ALA A 373 8.26 13.05 9.29
N THR A 374 8.10 14.27 8.78
CA THR A 374 7.25 15.31 9.38
C THR A 374 5.82 14.83 9.59
N TYR A 375 5.19 14.26 8.56
CA TYR A 375 3.83 13.76 8.65
C TYR A 375 3.62 12.60 9.63
N LYS A 376 4.68 11.88 10.02
CA LYS A 376 4.59 10.80 11.02
C LYS A 376 4.56 11.32 12.47
N ARG A 377 4.85 12.62 12.64
CA ARG A 377 4.97 13.38 13.89
C ARG A 377 5.63 12.59 15.03
N PRO A 378 6.86 12.07 14.83
CA PRO A 378 7.55 11.29 15.84
C PRO A 378 7.87 12.08 17.11
N ASN A 379 7.79 13.41 17.07
CA ASN A 379 8.05 14.32 18.18
C ASN A 379 6.76 14.89 18.80
N LEU A 380 5.56 14.35 18.51
CA LEU A 380 4.32 14.88 19.08
C LEU A 380 4.34 14.87 20.63
N LEU A 381 4.94 13.83 21.23
CA LEU A 381 5.20 13.73 22.67
C LEU A 381 6.27 14.72 23.20
N LEU A 382 6.99 15.41 22.33
CA LEU A 382 7.90 16.50 22.71
C LEU A 382 7.25 17.88 22.55
N HIS A 383 5.96 17.94 22.21
CA HIS A 383 5.24 19.21 22.16
C HIS A 383 5.13 19.87 23.54
N ASP A 384 4.97 19.07 24.62
CA ASP A 384 5.10 19.53 26.01
C ASP A 384 6.09 18.62 26.78
N PRO A 385 7.40 18.89 26.68
CA PRO A 385 8.43 18.07 27.33
C PRO A 385 8.25 18.02 28.86
N ALA A 386 7.71 19.09 29.47
CA ALA A 386 7.49 19.14 30.90
C ALA A 386 6.33 18.22 31.33
N ARG A 387 5.25 18.15 30.53
CA ARG A 387 4.15 17.20 30.73
C ARG A 387 4.61 15.77 30.52
N LEU A 388 5.41 15.51 29.48
CA LEU A 388 6.02 14.20 29.28
C LEU A 388 6.87 13.78 30.49
N LEU A 389 7.75 14.65 31.00
CA LEU A 389 8.57 14.34 32.18
C LEU A 389 7.72 13.98 33.40
N ARG A 390 6.62 14.71 33.67
CA ARG A 390 5.71 14.40 34.77
C ARG A 390 5.14 12.99 34.68
N LEU A 391 4.78 12.53 33.48
CA LEU A 391 4.28 11.16 33.26
C LEU A 391 5.38 10.11 33.48
N LEU A 392 6.57 10.37 32.94
CA LEU A 392 7.69 9.44 33.04
C LEU A 392 8.13 9.25 34.50
N THR A 393 8.13 10.31 35.30
CA THR A 393 8.67 10.33 36.67
C THR A 393 7.61 10.23 37.77
N ASP A 394 6.35 9.92 37.44
CA ASP A 394 5.31 9.73 38.45
C ASP A 394 5.73 8.59 39.42
N PRO A 395 5.76 8.83 40.74
CA PRO A 395 6.27 7.85 41.70
C PRO A 395 5.32 6.66 41.92
N GLU A 396 4.03 6.81 41.61
CA GLU A 396 3.02 5.76 41.78
C GLU A 396 2.72 5.05 40.47
N ARG A 397 2.76 5.78 39.35
CA ARG A 397 2.39 5.30 38.01
C ARG A 397 3.42 5.72 36.96
N PRO A 398 4.69 5.28 37.10
CA PRO A 398 5.75 5.68 36.18
C PRO A 398 5.49 5.21 34.76
N VAL A 399 6.14 5.84 33.79
CA VAL A 399 6.09 5.41 32.39
C VAL A 399 7.50 5.31 31.84
N GLN A 400 7.74 4.34 30.96
CA GLN A 400 8.95 4.25 30.17
C GLN A 400 8.66 4.22 28.67
N LEU A 401 9.57 4.75 27.86
CA LEU A 401 9.38 4.97 26.44
C LEU A 401 10.56 4.46 25.62
N ILE A 402 10.27 3.61 24.64
CA ILE A 402 11.24 3.13 23.66
C ILE A 402 10.95 3.77 22.30
N ILE A 403 11.95 4.44 21.76
CA ILE A 403 11.88 5.11 20.46
C ILE A 403 12.89 4.48 19.51
N ALA A 404 12.47 4.19 18.29
CA ALA A 404 13.37 3.70 17.25
C ALA A 404 12.94 4.19 15.87
N GLY A 405 13.89 4.38 14.96
CA GLY A 405 13.55 4.79 13.61
C GLY A 405 14.67 5.46 12.85
N LYS A 406 14.45 5.63 11.55
CA LYS A 406 15.43 6.17 10.60
C LYS A 406 14.82 7.35 9.85
N ALA A 407 15.58 8.42 9.66
CA ALA A 407 15.26 9.49 8.72
C ALA A 407 15.95 9.22 7.38
N HIS A 408 15.35 9.63 6.26
CA HIS A 408 16.03 9.49 4.97
C HIS A 408 17.32 10.33 4.95
N PRO A 409 18.43 9.89 4.33
CA PRO A 409 19.70 10.64 4.36
C PRO A 409 19.60 12.06 3.76
N ALA A 410 18.69 12.26 2.80
CA ALA A 410 18.37 13.58 2.24
C ALA A 410 17.31 14.36 3.03
N ASP A 411 16.62 13.74 4.00
CA ASP A 411 15.57 14.39 4.79
C ASP A 411 16.17 15.02 6.06
N GLN A 412 16.63 16.26 5.91
CA GLN A 412 17.24 17.03 7.00
C GLN A 412 16.26 17.30 8.14
N VAL A 413 14.97 17.49 7.83
CA VAL A 413 13.93 17.75 8.84
C VAL A 413 13.72 16.48 9.68
N GLY A 414 13.57 15.32 9.03
CA GLY A 414 13.50 14.02 9.72
C GLY A 414 14.71 13.75 10.62
N GLN A 415 15.92 14.12 10.19
CA GLN A 415 17.13 13.99 11.01
C GLN A 415 17.13 14.93 12.22
N ALA A 416 16.62 16.15 12.07
CA ALA A 416 16.46 17.08 13.18
C ALA A 416 15.48 16.54 14.24
N LEU A 417 14.42 15.85 13.84
CA LEU A 417 13.48 15.20 14.75
C LEU A 417 14.15 14.10 15.60
N ILE A 418 15.07 13.33 15.02
CA ILE A 418 15.89 12.36 15.78
C ILE A 418 16.76 13.09 16.81
N ARG A 419 17.42 14.17 16.40
CA ARG A 419 18.29 14.96 17.29
C ARG A 419 17.52 15.52 18.48
N GLN A 420 16.31 16.05 18.27
CA GLN A 420 15.44 16.55 19.35
C GLN A 420 15.19 15.48 20.43
N TRP A 421 14.90 14.24 20.02
CA TRP A 421 14.74 13.13 20.96
C TRP A 421 16.03 12.80 21.71
N VAL A 422 17.16 12.73 21.00
CA VAL A 422 18.45 12.46 21.65
C VAL A 422 18.81 13.56 22.65
N GLU A 423 18.54 14.82 22.34
CA GLU A 423 18.75 15.97 23.23
C GLU A 423 17.84 15.88 24.47
N PHE A 424 16.55 15.59 24.29
CA PHE A 424 15.61 15.39 25.41
C PHE A 424 16.07 14.25 26.33
N ILE A 425 16.47 13.11 25.77
CA ILE A 425 16.92 11.92 26.51
C ILE A 425 18.15 12.20 27.35
N ARG A 426 19.03 13.13 26.96
CA ARG A 426 20.22 13.50 27.75
C ARG A 426 19.87 14.20 29.07
N GLY A 427 18.66 14.72 29.21
CA GLY A 427 18.18 15.28 30.46
C GLY A 427 18.26 14.26 31.60
N PRO A 428 18.70 14.65 32.81
CA PRO A 428 18.92 13.71 33.92
C PRO A 428 17.64 13.01 34.39
N GLU A 429 16.48 13.67 34.21
CA GLU A 429 15.15 13.12 34.50
C GLU A 429 14.70 12.16 33.40
N ALA A 430 14.87 12.51 32.12
CA ALA A 430 14.44 11.69 30.99
C ALA A 430 15.28 10.41 30.80
N ARG A 431 16.60 10.47 31.00
CA ARG A 431 17.55 9.39 30.65
C ARG A 431 17.28 8.04 31.30
N LYS A 432 16.52 8.02 32.40
CA LYS A 432 16.16 6.79 33.12
C LYS A 432 14.89 6.13 32.57
N HIS A 433 14.07 6.89 31.86
CA HIS A 433 12.72 6.53 31.45
C HIS A 433 12.54 6.51 29.93
N VAL A 434 13.45 7.09 29.16
CA VAL A 434 13.37 7.10 27.69
C VAL A 434 14.67 6.60 27.08
N ILE A 435 14.56 5.69 26.11
CA ILE A 435 15.71 5.24 25.32
C ILE A 435 15.44 5.39 23.83
N PHE A 436 16.51 5.69 23.08
CA PHE A 436 16.51 5.66 21.62
C PHE A 436 17.36 4.48 21.12
N LEU A 437 16.71 3.51 20.47
CA LEU A 437 17.38 2.36 19.88
C LEU A 437 17.62 2.61 18.38
N SER A 438 18.89 2.75 18.03
CA SER A 438 19.33 3.00 16.66
C SER A 438 19.26 1.76 15.77
N ASP A 439 19.23 2.03 14.47
CA ASP A 439 19.27 1.05 13.39
C ASP A 439 18.05 0.14 13.33
N TYR A 440 16.86 0.76 13.45
CA TYR A 440 15.58 0.06 13.32
C TYR A 440 15.50 -0.76 12.03
N ASP A 441 15.35 -2.07 12.20
CA ASP A 441 15.24 -3.09 11.17
C ASP A 441 14.23 -4.18 11.61
N MET A 442 14.12 -5.27 10.84
CA MET A 442 13.18 -6.34 11.16
C MET A 442 13.46 -7.01 12.52
N LEU A 443 14.73 -7.19 12.89
CA LEU A 443 15.11 -7.86 14.13
C LEU A 443 14.77 -6.97 15.34
N LEU A 444 15.11 -5.68 15.29
CA LEU A 444 14.69 -4.76 16.35
C LEU A 444 13.16 -4.68 16.41
N SER A 445 12.50 -4.59 15.26
CA SER A 445 11.04 -4.53 15.21
C SER A 445 10.37 -5.75 15.83
N GLU A 446 10.90 -6.96 15.64
CA GLU A 446 10.38 -8.18 16.25
C GLU A 446 10.37 -8.07 17.77
N GLN A 447 11.48 -7.64 18.37
CA GLN A 447 11.60 -7.52 19.83
C GLN A 447 10.65 -6.44 20.38
N LEU A 448 10.57 -5.28 19.71
CA LEU A 448 9.70 -4.20 20.16
C LEU A 448 8.23 -4.59 20.14
N VAL A 449 7.75 -5.21 19.05
CA VAL A 449 6.31 -5.53 18.91
C VAL A 449 5.87 -6.70 19.78
N GLN A 450 6.82 -7.52 20.24
CA GLN A 450 6.56 -8.63 21.16
C GLN A 450 6.33 -8.14 22.60
N GLY A 451 7.09 -7.14 23.06
CA GLY A 451 7.09 -6.76 24.48
C GLY A 451 6.63 -5.34 24.80
N THR A 452 6.17 -4.53 23.84
CA THR A 452 5.62 -3.19 24.12
C THR A 452 4.17 -3.29 24.63
N ASP A 453 3.81 -2.54 25.68
CA ASP A 453 2.44 -2.53 26.22
C ASP A 453 1.50 -1.67 25.36
N VAL A 454 1.94 -0.45 25.02
CA VAL A 454 1.19 0.45 24.12
C VAL A 454 2.04 0.87 22.93
N TRP A 455 1.55 0.59 21.75
CA TRP A 455 2.15 1.01 20.50
C TRP A 455 1.55 2.35 20.04
N VAL A 456 2.37 3.40 20.07
CA VAL A 456 1.95 4.77 19.79
C VAL A 456 2.22 5.12 18.33
N ASN A 457 1.20 5.62 17.61
CA ASN A 457 1.37 6.17 16.26
C ASN A 457 0.65 7.51 16.13
N THR A 458 1.33 8.52 15.59
CA THR A 458 0.79 9.88 15.49
C THR A 458 0.88 10.45 14.06
N PRO A 459 0.57 9.69 12.99
CA PRO A 459 0.59 10.28 11.65
C PRO A 459 -0.42 11.43 11.53
N ARG A 460 -0.23 12.36 10.59
CA ARG A 460 -1.27 13.33 10.21
C ARG A 460 -2.25 12.66 9.25
N ARG A 461 -3.54 12.79 9.52
CA ARG A 461 -4.60 12.33 8.62
C ARG A 461 -4.69 13.24 7.38
N PRO A 462 -4.87 12.69 6.16
CA PRO A 462 -4.98 11.28 5.78
C PRO A 462 -3.67 10.70 5.17
N TRP A 463 -2.51 11.10 5.69
CA TRP A 463 -1.21 10.87 5.04
C TRP A 463 -0.60 9.49 5.37
N GLU A 464 -1.22 8.71 6.25
CA GLU A 464 -0.94 7.28 6.41
C GLU A 464 -1.81 6.43 5.48
N ALA A 465 -1.21 5.77 4.49
CA ALA A 465 -1.95 4.85 3.64
C ALA A 465 -2.52 3.63 4.39
N SER A 466 -1.79 3.12 5.39
CA SER A 466 -2.24 2.00 6.21
C SER A 466 -1.50 2.00 7.55
N GLY A 467 -0.28 1.45 7.60
CA GLY A 467 0.53 1.39 8.82
C GLY A 467 0.54 0.00 9.46
N THR A 468 1.38 -0.91 8.97
CA THR A 468 1.39 -2.31 9.42
C THR A 468 2.08 -2.56 10.76
N SER A 469 2.82 -1.59 11.32
CA SER A 469 3.51 -1.77 12.61
C SER A 469 2.54 -2.04 13.76
N GLY A 470 1.43 -1.30 13.82
CA GLY A 470 0.38 -1.51 14.82
C GLY A 470 -0.34 -2.86 14.70
N MET A 471 -0.35 -3.46 13.50
CA MET A 471 -0.92 -4.80 13.28
C MET A 471 -0.04 -5.91 13.88
N LYS A 472 1.28 -5.68 14.01
CA LYS A 472 2.24 -6.67 14.51
C LYS A 472 2.15 -6.86 16.02
N VAL A 473 1.73 -5.83 16.76
CA VAL A 473 1.62 -5.90 18.22
C VAL A 473 0.40 -6.71 18.68
N LEU A 474 -0.61 -6.85 17.82
CA LEU A 474 -1.90 -7.48 18.12
C LEU A 474 -1.72 -8.92 18.62
N VAL A 475 -0.98 -9.75 17.87
CA VAL A 475 -0.76 -11.16 18.24
C VAL A 475 0.00 -11.32 19.56
N ASN A 476 0.72 -10.28 20.00
CA ASN A 476 1.54 -10.24 21.21
C ASN A 476 0.85 -9.56 22.41
N GLY A 477 -0.44 -9.21 22.29
CA GLY A 477 -1.17 -8.53 23.36
C GLY A 477 -0.75 -7.07 23.59
N GLY A 478 -0.07 -6.43 22.64
CA GLY A 478 0.12 -4.99 22.67
C GLY A 478 -1.16 -4.26 22.26
N ILE A 479 -1.41 -3.09 22.86
CA ILE A 479 -2.58 -2.26 22.57
C ILE A 479 -2.14 -1.04 21.77
N ASN A 480 -2.97 -0.55 20.84
CA ASN A 480 -2.63 0.62 20.02
C ASN A 480 -3.24 1.89 20.62
N LEU A 481 -2.46 2.97 20.55
CA LEU A 481 -2.91 4.35 20.70
C LEU A 481 -2.49 5.10 19.43
N SER A 482 -3.46 5.47 18.60
CA SER A 482 -3.14 6.04 17.29
C SER A 482 -4.11 7.12 16.84
N GLU A 483 -3.61 8.04 16.01
CA GLU A 483 -4.46 8.89 15.19
C GLU A 483 -5.47 8.05 14.40
N LEU A 484 -6.69 8.56 14.23
CA LEU A 484 -7.72 8.01 13.34
C LEU A 484 -7.31 8.14 11.87
N ASP A 485 -6.23 7.47 11.46
CA ASP A 485 -5.69 7.49 10.10
C ASP A 485 -5.26 6.09 9.65
N GLY A 486 -5.09 5.91 8.34
CA GLY A 486 -4.67 4.66 7.73
C GLY A 486 -5.54 3.47 8.15
N TRP A 487 -4.90 2.43 8.69
CA TRP A 487 -5.61 1.23 9.15
C TRP A 487 -6.40 1.47 10.44
N TRP A 488 -5.99 2.42 11.28
CA TRP A 488 -6.62 2.63 12.57
C TRP A 488 -8.01 3.24 12.43
N ALA A 489 -8.22 4.09 11.41
CA ALA A 489 -9.51 4.67 11.06
C ALA A 489 -10.62 3.62 10.77
N GLU A 490 -10.25 2.41 10.34
CA GLU A 490 -11.20 1.31 10.12
C GLU A 490 -11.16 0.21 11.20
N ALA A 491 -10.13 0.22 12.06
CA ALA A 491 -9.94 -0.76 13.13
C ALA A 491 -10.51 -0.31 14.47
N TYR A 492 -10.49 1.00 14.74
CA TYR A 492 -10.68 1.54 16.07
C TYR A 492 -12.13 1.39 16.57
N THR A 493 -12.23 0.84 17.77
CA THR A 493 -13.37 1.02 18.68
C THR A 493 -12.82 1.26 20.10
N PRO A 494 -13.61 1.86 21.01
CA PRO A 494 -13.18 2.10 22.39
C PRO A 494 -12.82 0.83 23.18
N GLU A 495 -13.13 -0.37 22.69
CA GLU A 495 -12.82 -1.64 23.35
C GLU A 495 -11.44 -2.19 22.97
N VAL A 496 -10.86 -1.78 21.83
CA VAL A 496 -9.64 -2.41 21.28
C VAL A 496 -8.37 -1.56 21.42
N GLY A 497 -8.51 -0.31 21.87
CA GLY A 497 -7.39 0.61 22.03
C GLY A 497 -7.87 2.03 22.28
N TRP A 498 -7.06 3.00 21.89
CA TRP A 498 -7.35 4.42 22.03
C TRP A 498 -7.08 5.16 20.74
N ALA A 499 -7.75 6.30 20.56
CA ALA A 499 -7.55 7.16 19.42
C ALA A 499 -7.43 8.63 19.80
N ILE A 500 -6.74 9.37 18.94
CA ILE A 500 -6.71 10.84 18.92
C ILE A 500 -7.20 11.33 17.55
N GLY A 501 -7.53 12.61 17.47
CA GLY A 501 -8.09 13.26 16.28
C GLY A 501 -9.61 13.20 16.21
N ASP A 502 -10.19 14.01 15.32
CA ASP A 502 -11.64 14.14 15.12
C ASP A 502 -12.16 13.41 13.86
N GLY A 503 -11.27 12.71 13.15
CA GLY A 503 -11.57 12.03 11.89
C GLY A 503 -11.70 12.95 10.68
N GLN A 504 -11.38 14.25 10.82
CA GLN A 504 -11.37 15.23 9.73
C GLN A 504 -9.96 15.49 9.20
N GLU A 505 -9.87 16.15 8.05
CA GLU A 505 -8.60 16.52 7.42
C GLU A 505 -8.28 17.99 7.74
N HIS A 506 -7.10 18.24 8.32
CA HIS A 506 -6.66 19.57 8.77
C HIS A 506 -5.35 20.03 8.10
N GLU A 507 -4.96 19.38 7.00
CA GLU A 507 -3.72 19.66 6.26
C GLU A 507 -2.46 19.64 7.17
N ASP A 508 -1.53 20.60 7.00
CA ASP A 508 -0.32 20.77 7.83
C ASP A 508 -0.49 21.94 8.82
N ASP A 509 -1.65 22.05 9.47
CA ASP A 509 -1.94 23.11 10.45
C ASP A 509 -1.20 22.85 11.79
N PRO A 510 -0.23 23.70 12.18
CA PRO A 510 0.46 23.55 13.46
C PRO A 510 -0.44 23.77 14.68
N ALA A 511 -1.54 24.51 14.56
CA ALA A 511 -2.49 24.68 15.64
C ALA A 511 -3.24 23.38 15.92
N TRP A 512 -3.56 22.62 14.87
CA TRP A 512 -4.16 21.30 14.99
C TRP A 512 -3.20 20.28 15.61
N ASP A 513 -1.92 20.29 15.22
CA ASP A 513 -0.89 19.47 15.86
C ASP A 513 -0.84 19.70 17.39
N ALA A 514 -1.00 20.95 17.86
CA ALA A 514 -1.02 21.27 19.28
C ALA A 514 -2.29 20.73 19.99
N ILE A 515 -3.44 20.73 19.31
CA ILE A 515 -4.69 20.15 19.83
C ILE A 515 -4.53 18.63 19.98
N GLU A 516 -4.04 17.95 18.95
CA GLU A 516 -3.84 16.49 19.00
C GLU A 516 -2.72 16.09 19.98
N ALA A 517 -1.68 16.92 20.15
CA ALA A 517 -0.71 16.70 21.22
C ALA A 517 -1.37 16.74 22.61
N ASN A 518 -2.27 17.71 22.86
CA ASN A 518 -3.00 17.78 24.12
C ASN A 518 -3.93 16.58 24.31
N GLN A 519 -4.67 16.18 23.27
CA GLN A 519 -5.50 14.97 23.30
C GLN A 519 -4.67 13.73 23.62
N LEU A 520 -3.49 13.58 22.99
CA LEU A 520 -2.58 12.46 23.26
C LEU A 520 -2.21 12.38 24.73
N TYR A 521 -1.85 13.50 25.35
CA TYR A 521 -1.57 13.52 26.78
C TYR A 521 -2.81 13.28 27.65
N ASP A 522 -3.96 13.83 27.28
CA ASP A 522 -5.21 13.64 28.02
C ASP A 522 -5.58 12.15 28.08
N VAL A 523 -5.54 11.46 26.93
CA VAL A 523 -5.78 10.01 26.86
C VAL A 523 -4.74 9.24 27.69
N LEU A 524 -3.44 9.60 27.59
CA LEU A 524 -2.39 8.96 28.39
C LEU A 524 -2.64 9.12 29.90
N GLU A 525 -2.92 10.34 30.35
CA GLU A 525 -3.09 10.71 31.75
C GLU A 525 -4.37 10.18 32.39
N GLN A 526 -5.46 10.22 31.64
CA GLN A 526 -6.80 9.98 32.17
C GLN A 526 -7.28 8.54 31.93
N GLU A 527 -6.75 7.87 30.90
CA GLU A 527 -7.21 6.55 30.49
C GLU A 527 -6.08 5.51 30.54
N VAL A 528 -5.05 5.64 29.70
CA VAL A 528 -4.03 4.59 29.49
C VAL A 528 -3.26 4.27 30.77
N ILE A 529 -2.65 5.28 31.40
CA ILE A 529 -1.82 5.08 32.59
C ILE A 529 -2.68 4.60 33.78
N PRO A 530 -3.83 5.23 34.12
CA PRO A 530 -4.70 4.72 35.17
C PRO A 530 -5.17 3.29 34.94
N GLU A 531 -5.59 2.94 33.72
CA GLU A 531 -6.05 1.59 33.38
C GLU A 531 -4.93 0.56 33.53
N PHE A 532 -3.71 0.90 33.08
CA PHE A 532 -2.56 0.01 33.23
C PHE A 532 -2.19 -0.22 34.69
N TYR A 533 -2.38 0.73 35.61
CA TYR A 533 -1.97 0.63 37.03
C TYR A 533 -3.09 0.25 38.00
N ALA A 534 -4.35 0.27 37.58
CA ALA A 534 -5.46 -0.24 38.38
C ALA A 534 -5.31 -1.75 38.58
N ARG A 535 -5.24 -2.22 39.83
CA ARG A 535 -5.06 -3.65 40.17
C ARG A 535 -6.22 -4.13 41.03
N ASN A 536 -6.68 -5.35 40.81
CA ASN A 536 -7.57 -6.05 41.75
C ASN A 536 -6.79 -6.63 42.95
N GLU A 537 -7.48 -7.34 43.84
CA GLU A 537 -6.90 -7.97 45.04
C GLU A 537 -5.81 -9.03 44.71
N HIS A 538 -5.77 -9.53 43.48
CA HIS A 538 -4.78 -10.50 43.00
C HIS A 538 -3.62 -9.84 42.23
N GLY A 539 -3.56 -8.51 42.16
CA GLY A 539 -2.53 -7.80 41.41
C GLY A 539 -2.71 -7.85 39.90
N ILE A 540 -3.95 -7.99 39.41
CA ILE A 540 -4.29 -8.10 37.99
C ILE A 540 -5.04 -6.84 37.51
N PRO A 541 -4.65 -6.24 36.36
CA PRO A 541 -5.38 -5.12 35.76
C PRO A 541 -6.54 -5.58 34.88
N THR A 542 -7.70 -5.82 35.48
CA THR A 542 -8.85 -6.44 34.77
C THR A 542 -9.36 -5.62 33.58
N GLN A 543 -9.42 -4.29 33.68
CA GLN A 543 -9.85 -3.43 32.57
C GLN A 543 -8.85 -3.47 31.40
N TRP A 544 -7.55 -3.37 31.71
CA TRP A 544 -6.47 -3.53 30.74
C TRP A 544 -6.55 -4.87 30.01
N LEU A 545 -6.74 -5.96 30.75
CA LEU A 545 -6.85 -7.29 30.18
C LEU A 545 -8.09 -7.44 29.30
N ALA A 546 -9.22 -6.81 29.66
CA ALA A 546 -10.41 -6.82 28.82
C ALA A 546 -10.14 -6.14 27.47
N ARG A 547 -9.47 -4.98 27.48
CA ARG A 547 -9.06 -4.27 26.26
C ARG A 547 -8.04 -5.06 25.44
N MET A 548 -7.03 -5.62 26.10
CA MET A 548 -6.02 -6.46 25.47
C MET A 548 -6.66 -7.68 24.81
N ARG A 549 -7.61 -8.33 25.49
CA ARG A 549 -8.36 -9.48 24.97
C ARG A 549 -9.18 -9.09 23.74
N ALA A 550 -9.90 -7.97 23.78
CA ALA A 550 -10.68 -7.47 22.64
C ALA A 550 -9.76 -7.10 21.45
N SER A 551 -8.66 -6.41 21.70
CA SER A 551 -7.63 -6.12 20.68
C SER A 551 -7.10 -7.40 20.03
N MET A 552 -6.70 -8.39 20.83
CA MET A 552 -6.19 -9.66 20.35
C MET A 552 -7.23 -10.43 19.54
N SER A 553 -8.45 -10.59 20.07
CA SER A 553 -9.49 -11.44 19.50
C SER A 553 -10.08 -10.87 18.21
N LEU A 554 -10.37 -9.56 18.19
CA LEU A 554 -11.02 -8.92 17.05
C LEU A 554 -10.01 -8.57 15.96
N LEU A 555 -8.88 -7.95 16.33
CA LEU A 555 -7.99 -7.36 15.35
C LEU A 555 -6.95 -8.35 14.80
N THR A 556 -6.42 -9.29 15.60
CA THR A 556 -5.38 -10.21 15.10
C THR A 556 -5.84 -11.02 13.89
N PRO A 557 -7.04 -11.63 13.89
CA PRO A 557 -7.51 -12.37 12.72
C PRO A 557 -7.82 -11.44 11.53
N GLN A 558 -8.42 -10.27 11.81
CA GLN A 558 -8.77 -9.27 10.80
C GLN A 558 -7.52 -8.76 10.07
N TYR A 559 -6.42 -8.46 10.76
CA TYR A 559 -5.21 -7.88 10.19
C TYR A 559 -4.10 -8.91 9.88
N SER A 560 -4.48 -10.17 9.73
CA SER A 560 -3.59 -11.23 9.24
C SER A 560 -3.36 -11.12 7.73
N ALA A 561 -2.11 -11.31 7.29
CA ALA A 561 -1.77 -11.37 5.87
C ALA A 561 -2.44 -12.55 5.13
N VAL A 562 -2.89 -13.59 5.87
CA VAL A 562 -3.67 -14.70 5.33
C VAL A 562 -5.02 -14.20 4.79
N ARG A 563 -5.69 -13.32 5.54
CA ARG A 563 -6.91 -12.63 5.10
C ARG A 563 -6.61 -11.78 3.87
N THR A 564 -5.57 -10.96 3.90
CA THR A 564 -5.19 -10.08 2.78
C THR A 564 -4.94 -10.89 1.50
N VAL A 565 -4.19 -12.00 1.56
CA VAL A 565 -3.93 -12.85 0.40
C VAL A 565 -5.22 -13.50 -0.13
N ARG A 566 -6.12 -13.94 0.76
CA ARG A 566 -7.43 -14.47 0.36
C ARG A 566 -8.27 -13.42 -0.37
N GLU A 567 -8.36 -12.20 0.19
CA GLU A 567 -9.11 -11.10 -0.43
C GLU A 567 -8.55 -10.73 -1.81
N TYR A 568 -7.22 -10.62 -1.95
CA TYR A 568 -6.60 -10.42 -3.27
C TYR A 568 -6.94 -11.55 -4.23
N THR A 569 -6.87 -12.81 -3.77
CA THR A 569 -7.13 -13.98 -4.60
C THR A 569 -8.57 -14.00 -5.11
N GLU A 570 -9.53 -13.83 -4.20
CA GLU A 570 -10.97 -13.92 -4.50
C GLU A 570 -11.50 -12.69 -5.25
N ARG A 571 -11.11 -11.48 -4.83
CA ARG A 571 -11.66 -10.23 -5.36
C ARG A 571 -10.92 -9.71 -6.60
N HIS A 572 -9.65 -10.08 -6.79
CA HIS A 572 -8.83 -9.57 -7.88
C HIS A 572 -8.23 -10.68 -8.76
N TYR A 573 -7.48 -11.63 -8.21
CA TYR A 573 -6.69 -12.56 -9.04
C TYR A 573 -7.57 -13.52 -9.85
N LEU A 574 -8.58 -14.16 -9.24
CA LEU A 574 -9.47 -15.07 -9.96
C LEU A 574 -10.30 -14.35 -11.04
N PRO A 575 -10.93 -13.18 -10.76
CA PRO A 575 -11.60 -12.38 -11.80
C PRO A 575 -10.65 -11.91 -12.91
N ALA A 576 -9.46 -11.42 -12.57
CA ALA A 576 -8.47 -10.94 -13.53
C ALA A 576 -7.95 -12.07 -14.44
N ALA A 577 -7.67 -13.24 -13.88
CA ALA A 577 -7.27 -14.42 -14.65
C ALA A 577 -8.38 -14.83 -15.64
N THR A 578 -9.63 -14.87 -15.17
CA THR A 578 -10.79 -15.19 -16.03
C THR A 578 -10.95 -14.18 -17.16
N ALA A 579 -10.84 -12.89 -16.86
CA ALA A 579 -10.94 -11.82 -17.84
C ALA A 579 -9.78 -11.85 -18.85
N TYR A 580 -8.56 -12.11 -18.38
CA TYR A 580 -7.38 -12.26 -19.24
C TYR A 580 -7.55 -13.41 -20.23
N HIS A 581 -7.95 -14.60 -19.76
CA HIS A 581 -8.20 -15.75 -20.65
C HIS A 581 -9.25 -15.43 -21.71
N LYS A 582 -10.38 -14.85 -21.30
CA LYS A 582 -11.44 -14.43 -22.25
C LYS A 582 -10.92 -13.44 -23.30
N ARG A 583 -10.00 -12.54 -22.94
CA ARG A 583 -9.42 -11.58 -23.89
C ARG A 583 -8.33 -12.22 -24.78
N ALA A 584 -7.56 -13.15 -24.24
CA ALA A 584 -6.45 -13.81 -24.91
C ALA A 584 -6.89 -14.89 -25.92
N ASP A 585 -8.07 -15.49 -25.71
CA ASP A 585 -8.64 -16.51 -26.58
C ASP A 585 -8.67 -16.10 -28.07
N TYR A 586 -8.58 -17.09 -28.94
CA TYR A 586 -8.57 -16.93 -30.40
C TYR A 586 -7.56 -15.88 -30.89
N ASN A 587 -6.34 -15.91 -30.32
CA ASN A 587 -5.24 -14.98 -30.61
C ASN A 587 -5.65 -13.50 -30.41
N GLY A 588 -6.39 -13.19 -29.35
CA GLY A 588 -6.73 -11.82 -29.00
C GLY A 588 -7.91 -11.22 -29.77
N ALA A 589 -8.80 -12.04 -30.35
CA ALA A 589 -9.94 -11.54 -31.12
C ALA A 589 -10.84 -10.57 -30.32
N MET A 590 -11.02 -10.83 -29.02
CA MET A 590 -11.72 -9.91 -28.11
C MET A 590 -10.95 -8.61 -27.91
N GLY A 591 -9.62 -8.64 -27.85
CA GLY A 591 -8.78 -7.44 -27.82
C GLY A 591 -8.97 -6.56 -29.06
N THR A 592 -9.02 -7.17 -30.25
CA THR A 592 -9.33 -6.45 -31.50
C THR A 592 -10.72 -5.82 -31.45
N SER A 593 -11.71 -6.55 -30.93
CA SER A 593 -13.07 -6.00 -30.73
C SER A 593 -13.07 -4.79 -29.80
N ILE A 594 -12.31 -4.85 -28.70
CA ILE A 594 -12.19 -3.74 -27.73
C ILE A 594 -11.54 -2.52 -28.39
N VAL A 595 -10.44 -2.69 -29.11
CA VAL A 595 -9.74 -1.56 -29.77
C VAL A 595 -10.64 -0.90 -30.82
N ASN A 596 -11.32 -1.69 -31.67
CA ASN A 596 -12.24 -1.15 -32.66
C ASN A 596 -13.43 -0.41 -32.02
N TRP A 597 -13.94 -0.94 -30.91
CA TRP A 597 -14.99 -0.30 -30.10
C TRP A 597 -14.51 1.04 -29.54
N GLU A 598 -13.30 1.08 -28.99
CA GLU A 598 -12.71 2.31 -28.44
C GLU A 598 -12.48 3.37 -29.52
N HIS A 599 -11.90 3.00 -30.68
CA HIS A 599 -11.70 3.91 -31.80
C HIS A 599 -13.03 4.51 -32.30
N SER A 600 -14.05 3.66 -32.46
CA SER A 600 -15.38 4.10 -32.90
C SER A 600 -16.00 5.10 -31.90
N LEU A 601 -15.80 4.87 -30.61
CA LEU A 601 -16.27 5.78 -29.57
C LEU A 601 -15.50 7.11 -29.61
N ARG A 602 -14.16 7.08 -29.61
CA ARG A 602 -13.35 8.31 -29.62
C ARG A 602 -13.61 9.19 -30.85
N GLU A 603 -13.87 8.59 -32.01
CA GLU A 603 -14.21 9.33 -33.23
C GLU A 603 -15.54 10.08 -33.12
N LYS A 604 -16.55 9.46 -32.51
CA LYS A 604 -17.94 9.97 -32.50
C LYS A 604 -18.38 10.58 -31.17
N TRP A 605 -17.61 10.46 -30.09
CA TRP A 605 -18.07 10.85 -28.75
C TRP A 605 -18.47 12.32 -28.67
N SER A 606 -17.72 13.20 -29.33
CA SER A 606 -17.98 14.63 -29.31
C SER A 606 -19.28 15.03 -30.04
N SER A 607 -19.79 14.20 -30.95
CA SER A 607 -21.05 14.45 -31.65
C SER A 607 -22.27 13.93 -30.90
N LEU A 608 -22.10 13.10 -29.86
CA LEU A 608 -23.19 12.65 -29.01
C LEU A 608 -23.85 13.84 -28.30
N ALA A 609 -25.19 13.87 -28.33
CA ALA A 609 -25.96 14.96 -27.74
C ALA A 609 -27.27 14.47 -27.13
N PHE A 610 -27.69 15.14 -26.07
CA PHE A 610 -29.04 14.99 -25.53
C PHE A 610 -30.02 15.84 -26.32
N GLY A 611 -31.20 15.29 -26.57
CA GLY A 611 -32.35 15.98 -27.14
C GLY A 611 -33.37 16.31 -26.06
N ASP A 612 -34.64 16.09 -26.37
CA ASP A 612 -35.71 16.36 -25.43
C ASP A 612 -35.66 15.41 -24.23
N VAL A 613 -35.76 15.99 -23.02
CA VAL A 613 -35.91 15.28 -21.75
C VAL A 613 -37.30 15.57 -21.22
N ASN A 614 -38.17 14.56 -21.28
CA ASN A 614 -39.54 14.66 -20.80
C ASN A 614 -39.67 13.95 -19.46
N VAL A 615 -40.16 14.66 -18.44
CA VAL A 615 -40.37 14.11 -17.10
C VAL A 615 -41.85 14.16 -16.76
N GLN A 616 -42.43 13.01 -16.43
CA GLN A 616 -43.78 12.87 -15.90
C GLN A 616 -43.69 12.48 -14.43
N THR A 617 -44.27 13.29 -13.55
CA THR A 617 -44.24 13.05 -12.11
C THR A 617 -45.61 12.60 -11.62
N SER A 618 -45.64 11.48 -10.91
CA SER A 618 -46.77 11.00 -10.12
C SER A 618 -46.49 11.14 -8.62
N GLU A 619 -47.44 10.82 -7.74
CA GLU A 619 -47.24 10.90 -6.28
C GLU A 619 -46.11 9.97 -5.78
N SER A 620 -45.81 8.88 -6.48
CA SER A 620 -44.82 7.88 -6.05
C SER A 620 -43.56 7.81 -6.92
N GLU A 621 -43.58 8.35 -8.13
CA GLU A 621 -42.56 8.06 -9.14
C GLU A 621 -42.35 9.20 -10.15
N HIS A 622 -41.10 9.44 -10.54
CA HIS A 622 -40.71 10.23 -11.71
C HIS A 622 -40.39 9.31 -12.87
N ARG A 623 -41.07 9.49 -14.00
CA ARG A 623 -40.81 8.80 -15.26
C ARG A 623 -40.07 9.73 -16.22
N PHE A 624 -38.93 9.29 -16.72
CA PHE A 624 -38.08 10.03 -17.65
C PHE A 624 -38.10 9.37 -19.03
N ASP A 625 -38.32 10.17 -20.06
CA ASP A 625 -38.08 9.84 -21.46
C ASP A 625 -36.98 10.80 -21.99
N VAL A 626 -35.84 10.26 -22.42
CA VAL A 626 -34.65 11.01 -22.83
C VAL A 626 -34.28 10.64 -24.26
N ASP A 627 -34.27 11.61 -25.16
CA ASP A 627 -33.76 11.42 -26.52
C ASP A 627 -32.25 11.64 -26.58
N VAL A 628 -31.55 10.73 -27.27
CA VAL A 628 -30.08 10.80 -27.45
C VAL A 628 -29.73 10.68 -28.92
N TYR A 629 -28.94 11.62 -29.42
CA TYR A 629 -28.34 11.60 -30.75
C TYR A 629 -27.03 10.80 -30.70
N LEU A 630 -26.97 9.73 -31.50
CA LEU A 630 -25.88 8.75 -31.51
C LEU A 630 -24.96 8.86 -32.72
N ASP A 631 -25.25 9.73 -33.69
CA ASP A 631 -24.42 9.94 -34.89
C ASP A 631 -24.01 8.63 -35.63
N GLY A 632 -24.95 7.67 -35.68
CA GLY A 632 -24.72 6.37 -36.30
C GLY A 632 -23.67 5.49 -35.57
N LEU A 633 -23.34 5.80 -34.32
CA LEU A 633 -22.64 4.89 -33.41
C LEU A 633 -23.54 3.67 -33.15
N ASP A 634 -22.94 2.48 -33.03
CA ASP A 634 -23.68 1.29 -32.62
C ASP A 634 -24.36 1.57 -31.27
N ARG A 635 -25.67 1.40 -31.24
CA ARG A 635 -26.50 1.68 -30.07
C ARG A 635 -26.19 0.78 -28.87
N ASN A 636 -25.44 -0.30 -29.07
CA ASN A 636 -24.98 -1.20 -28.02
C ASN A 636 -23.60 -0.78 -27.46
N PHE A 637 -22.94 0.22 -28.03
CA PHE A 637 -21.66 0.74 -27.53
C PHE A 637 -21.84 1.74 -26.39
N VAL A 638 -23.06 2.19 -26.14
CA VAL A 638 -23.40 3.13 -25.08
C VAL A 638 -24.58 2.67 -24.26
N GLN A 639 -24.59 3.07 -23.00
CA GLN A 639 -25.74 3.01 -22.11
C GLN A 639 -26.09 4.42 -21.63
N VAL A 640 -27.36 4.63 -21.30
CA VAL A 640 -27.84 5.88 -20.72
C VAL A 640 -28.31 5.61 -19.30
N GLU A 641 -27.90 6.44 -18.37
CA GLU A 641 -28.28 6.36 -16.96
C GLU A 641 -28.88 7.68 -16.50
N LEU A 642 -29.82 7.62 -15.56
CA LEU A 642 -30.10 8.73 -14.68
C LEU A 642 -29.20 8.63 -13.45
N TYR A 643 -28.51 9.72 -13.15
CA TYR A 643 -27.65 9.83 -11.97
C TYR A 643 -28.18 10.90 -11.03
N ALA A 644 -28.17 10.63 -9.73
CA ALA A 644 -28.36 11.65 -8.70
C ALA A 644 -27.35 11.44 -7.57
N ASN A 645 -26.77 12.53 -7.07
CA ASN A 645 -25.87 12.49 -5.92
C ASN A 645 -26.54 11.82 -4.70
N GLY A 646 -25.72 11.21 -3.86
CA GLY A 646 -26.13 10.76 -2.53
C GLY A 646 -26.66 11.93 -1.68
N LEU A 647 -27.65 11.66 -0.82
CA LEU A 647 -28.11 12.62 0.19
C LEU A 647 -27.63 12.13 1.56
N ASP A 648 -27.14 13.03 2.41
CA ASP A 648 -26.77 12.75 3.81
C ASP A 648 -25.83 11.53 4.00
N GLY A 649 -24.92 11.29 3.04
CA GLY A 649 -23.96 10.17 3.08
C GLY A 649 -24.45 8.85 2.49
N GLU A 650 -25.67 8.81 1.94
CA GLU A 650 -26.18 7.67 1.15
C GLU A 650 -25.44 7.53 -0.19
N ALA A 651 -25.52 6.35 -0.80
CA ALA A 651 -24.93 6.12 -2.13
C ALA A 651 -25.65 6.91 -3.22
N ALA A 652 -24.92 7.28 -4.27
CA ALA A 652 -25.51 7.89 -5.47
C ALA A 652 -26.53 6.95 -6.12
N ILE A 653 -27.64 7.52 -6.61
CA ILE A 653 -28.62 6.77 -7.39
C ILE A 653 -28.11 6.68 -8.82
N ARG A 654 -28.01 5.45 -9.33
CA ARG A 654 -27.65 5.15 -10.72
C ARG A 654 -28.73 4.26 -11.29
N GLN A 655 -29.57 4.83 -12.14
CA GLN A 655 -30.67 4.12 -12.76
C GLN A 655 -30.42 3.98 -14.25
N GLN A 656 -30.09 2.76 -14.70
CA GLN A 656 -30.00 2.47 -16.11
C GLN A 656 -31.35 2.70 -16.81
N MET A 657 -31.30 3.31 -17.99
CA MET A 657 -32.45 3.55 -18.83
C MET A 657 -32.58 2.49 -19.92
N THR A 658 -33.81 2.07 -20.17
CA THR A 658 -34.14 1.10 -21.22
C THR A 658 -34.38 1.82 -22.53
N ARG A 659 -33.65 1.42 -23.58
CA ARG A 659 -33.85 1.93 -24.94
C ARG A 659 -35.20 1.48 -25.48
N GLU A 660 -35.98 2.38 -26.06
CA GLU A 660 -37.22 2.03 -26.77
C GLU A 660 -36.90 1.29 -28.08
N GLU A 661 -37.51 0.13 -28.29
CA GLU A 661 -37.43 -0.57 -29.58
C GLU A 661 -38.35 0.09 -30.60
N ARG A 662 -37.76 0.67 -31.66
CA ARG A 662 -38.49 1.15 -32.83
C ARG A 662 -38.29 0.18 -34.01
N PRO A 663 -39.28 0.01 -34.90
CA PRO A 663 -39.14 -0.82 -36.10
C PRO A 663 -37.93 -0.39 -36.94
N SER A 664 -37.21 -1.37 -37.51
CA SER A 664 -35.91 -1.22 -38.19
C SER A 664 -35.87 -0.31 -39.42
N SER A 665 -36.99 0.29 -39.84
CA SER A 665 -37.12 1.11 -41.04
C SER A 665 -36.80 2.60 -40.85
N SER A 666 -36.37 3.05 -39.66
CA SER A 666 -35.85 4.41 -39.47
C SER A 666 -34.34 4.37 -39.20
N GLU A 667 -33.53 4.82 -40.15
CA GLU A 667 -32.13 5.25 -39.98
C GLU A 667 -32.06 6.53 -39.12
N SER A 668 -32.76 6.54 -37.99
CA SER A 668 -32.74 7.64 -37.06
C SER A 668 -31.45 7.58 -36.25
N HIS A 669 -30.64 8.62 -36.38
CA HIS A 669 -29.50 8.89 -35.50
C HIS A 669 -29.94 9.13 -34.05
N TRP A 670 -31.24 9.35 -33.81
CA TRP A 670 -31.84 9.48 -32.48
C TRP A 670 -32.35 8.15 -31.92
N ALA A 671 -32.14 7.92 -30.63
CA ALA A 671 -32.73 6.84 -29.83
C ALA A 671 -33.34 7.40 -28.54
N THR A 672 -34.52 6.92 -28.18
CA THR A 672 -35.23 7.30 -26.94
C THR A 672 -34.95 6.29 -25.84
N TYR A 673 -34.62 6.77 -24.65
CA TYR A 673 -34.33 5.98 -23.45
C TYR A 673 -35.35 6.30 -22.37
N ARG A 674 -35.84 5.27 -21.67
CA ARG A 674 -36.89 5.40 -20.66
C ARG A 674 -36.50 4.76 -19.35
N THR A 675 -36.84 5.41 -18.25
CA THR A 675 -36.77 4.78 -16.92
C THR A 675 -37.73 5.46 -15.95
N SER A 676 -37.90 4.84 -14.79
CA SER A 676 -38.61 5.44 -13.69
C SER A 676 -37.83 5.33 -12.38
N VAL A 677 -37.93 6.36 -11.54
CA VAL A 677 -37.28 6.44 -10.22
C VAL A 677 -38.28 6.89 -9.16
N PRO A 678 -38.15 6.45 -7.89
CA PRO A 678 -39.04 6.90 -6.81
C PRO A 678 -39.04 8.43 -6.66
N ALA A 679 -40.22 9.02 -6.43
CA ALA A 679 -40.38 10.46 -6.19
C ALA A 679 -40.02 10.85 -4.74
N THR A 680 -38.95 10.28 -4.20
CA THR A 680 -38.44 10.56 -2.85
C THR A 680 -37.64 11.87 -2.76
N ARG A 681 -37.28 12.44 -3.92
CA ARG A 681 -36.55 13.71 -4.08
C ARG A 681 -37.01 14.39 -5.37
N PRO A 682 -36.79 15.71 -5.55
CA PRO A 682 -37.15 16.41 -6.77
C PRO A 682 -36.59 15.77 -8.04
N ALA A 683 -37.37 15.76 -9.13
CA ALA A 683 -36.92 15.27 -10.43
C ALA A 683 -35.67 16.01 -10.95
N SER A 684 -35.48 17.28 -10.56
CA SER A 684 -34.31 18.10 -10.91
C SER A 684 -32.99 17.59 -10.35
N ASP A 685 -33.04 16.68 -9.36
CA ASP A 685 -31.82 16.10 -8.77
C ASP A 685 -31.24 14.99 -9.66
N PHE A 686 -31.99 14.52 -10.65
CA PHE A 686 -31.57 13.49 -11.59
C PHE A 686 -31.06 14.11 -12.89
N THR A 687 -29.83 13.75 -13.27
CA THR A 687 -29.21 14.16 -14.52
C THR A 687 -28.93 12.92 -15.38
N PRO A 688 -29.47 12.86 -16.62
CA PRO A 688 -29.08 11.85 -17.59
C PRO A 688 -27.59 11.95 -17.98
N ARG A 689 -26.96 10.80 -18.16
CA ARG A 689 -25.59 10.66 -18.67
C ARG A 689 -25.47 9.51 -19.66
N ILE A 690 -24.60 9.66 -20.66
CA ILE A 690 -24.22 8.61 -21.61
C ILE A 690 -22.87 8.06 -21.18
N LEU A 691 -22.78 6.73 -21.07
CA LEU A 691 -21.58 5.99 -20.71
C LEU A 691 -21.23 4.99 -21.81
N PRO A 692 -19.94 4.75 -22.09
CA PRO A 692 -19.53 3.65 -22.95
C PRO A 692 -19.84 2.31 -22.27
N THR A 693 -20.23 1.30 -23.05
CA THR A 693 -20.51 -0.04 -22.52
C THR A 693 -19.95 -1.11 -23.45
N HIS A 694 -19.27 -2.09 -22.85
CA HIS A 694 -18.75 -3.27 -23.53
C HIS A 694 -18.58 -4.41 -22.53
N ALA A 695 -19.11 -5.60 -22.84
CA ALA A 695 -19.24 -6.72 -21.89
C ALA A 695 -17.90 -7.33 -21.39
N SER A 696 -16.77 -6.85 -21.92
CA SER A 696 -15.43 -7.31 -21.54
C SER A 696 -14.54 -6.19 -21.04
N VAL A 697 -15.04 -4.97 -20.82
CA VAL A 697 -14.26 -3.77 -20.45
C VAL A 697 -14.79 -3.18 -19.15
N ALA A 698 -13.89 -2.73 -18.27
CA ALA A 698 -14.24 -1.98 -17.07
C ALA A 698 -14.23 -0.47 -17.34
N VAL A 699 -15.40 0.16 -17.32
CA VAL A 699 -15.57 1.62 -17.45
C VAL A 699 -15.76 2.20 -16.03
N PRO A 700 -15.06 3.29 -15.65
CA PRO A 700 -14.23 4.14 -16.50
C PRO A 700 -12.74 3.76 -16.59
N LEU A 701 -12.30 2.68 -15.95
CA LEU A 701 -10.88 2.36 -15.83
C LEU A 701 -10.15 2.28 -17.18
N GLU A 702 -10.79 1.64 -18.16
CA GLU A 702 -10.21 1.41 -19.48
C GLU A 702 -10.64 2.44 -20.52
N LEU A 703 -11.77 3.12 -20.30
CA LEU A 703 -12.24 4.21 -21.13
C LEU A 703 -13.01 5.22 -20.27
N ASP A 704 -12.43 6.40 -20.11
CA ASP A 704 -12.88 7.47 -19.22
C ASP A 704 -13.95 8.38 -19.81
N LEU A 705 -14.46 8.06 -20.99
CA LEU A 705 -15.49 8.85 -21.66
C LEU A 705 -16.79 8.87 -20.86
N ILE A 706 -17.33 10.08 -20.65
CA ILE A 706 -18.64 10.34 -20.06
C ILE A 706 -19.25 11.56 -20.76
N ARG A 707 -20.58 11.58 -20.90
CA ARG A 707 -21.29 12.74 -21.43
C ARG A 707 -22.52 13.01 -20.58
N TRP A 708 -22.54 14.15 -19.93
CA TRP A 708 -23.67 14.62 -19.11
C TRP A 708 -24.67 15.43 -19.95
N GLN A 709 -25.94 15.41 -19.55
CA GLN A 709 -26.95 16.35 -20.04
C GLN A 709 -26.58 17.75 -19.52
N HIS A 710 -25.99 18.58 -20.38
CA HIS A 710 -25.66 19.98 -20.09
C HIS A 710 -26.36 20.92 -21.06
#